data_AF-A0A149UMR2-F1
#
_entry.id   AF-A0A149UMR2-F1
#
_cell.length_a   1.000
_cell.length_b   1.000
_cell.length_c   1.000
_cell.angle_alpha   90.00
_cell.angle_beta   90.00
_cell.angle_gamma   90.00
#
_symmetry.space_group_name_H-M   'P 1'
#
loop_
_entity.id
_entity.type
_entity.pdbx_description
1 polymer ?
#
loop_
_entity_poly.entity_id
_entity_poly.type
_entity_poly.pdbx_seq_one_letter_code
_entity_poly.pdbx_strand_id
1 'polypeptide(L)'
;MAKRQIGGPLGHQQIKRGATYRDTRPLFERFTAEMRTSSSGFVILIVAGLSWFVPALIGLTLPVVICLTFWVLTRRPVLPFHLPRYSGLPDEHDLDPSTRKPKKAGGIIYLGTDAHTGQQLWFSSDAGRQHAAMPGTTGAGKTTSALSLMANPLSHGSGFLLIDGKGDNTVYGDVAALLRRFGLDDQLLTLNLLTASSIRESNTFNPFATGNADAIREMLVSQLGEPVANDANGVFRDRAVNLIGTLTPALVWMRDRHGVSINIETIRFATELRWLATLARHKIFLVRNPGQPQPIKIPVPDIPDDVLYPFQAYLGELPGYDIGLEWNQQKESRPSEQHGFATMYFSKIFTQFAVSLGHIFKCENGDIDMRDVVLNRRVLVVILPSLENSSDTLAGLGKIIVASVRAVMAQLLGARLNGPASEIFKLKAGSGDAPYQFFFDELSAYATDGMDRMLAMGRGLNCMFWLGFQDLPGLTSRIGDKAFTLLGNANLTHAMRLQDAMRTREWIEKQSDRVEVTQATHFEGNSAGSYREGRGAEIREVARIPWADLQSLIEGEAITMFGGRVVHSKTFFAAVNGRSGEIRTAQPVMLSAPLVLDGSAPDDETRAVLETIENGSYRSELHAPVTEPAFERLVAEVKSAGGTPASIEAKFPLIAQATVGLSVEAIPGNDNTLINFPSRRQEEEKTPFTLMLRDAAMNPKPGYEKIPSPRPPLDGVLLGTLDAIERAIDPRPGIGRKQALLLLGVRDRVIDAQKRYEDDISSSMDHKELARQIHKLSKRLVA
;
A
#
# COMPACT_ATOMS: atom_id res chain seq x y z
N MET A 1 34.68 27.55 -1.90
CA MET A 1 33.99 26.95 -0.74
C MET A 1 35.00 26.76 0.37
N ALA A 2 34.71 27.25 1.58
CA ALA A 2 35.55 26.93 2.75
C ALA A 2 35.44 25.43 3.03
N LYS A 3 36.57 24.73 3.20
CA LYS A 3 36.57 23.31 3.58
C LYS A 3 36.14 23.22 5.05
N ARG A 4 35.16 22.36 5.34
CA ARG A 4 34.73 22.07 6.71
C ARG A 4 35.94 21.60 7.53
N GLN A 5 36.10 22.19 8.71
CA GLN A 5 37.04 21.68 9.70
C GLN A 5 36.35 20.56 10.46
N ILE A 6 36.90 19.34 10.35
CA ILE A 6 36.42 18.16 11.08
C ILE A 6 37.35 18.02 12.28
N GLY A 7 36.81 18.15 13.50
CA GLY A 7 37.58 17.98 14.73
C GLY A 7 37.80 16.51 15.09
N GLY A 8 36.94 15.62 14.59
CA GLY A 8 37.05 14.17 14.79
C GLY A 8 38.26 13.55 14.08
N PRO A 9 38.79 12.43 14.60
CA PRO A 9 39.94 11.77 14.02
C PRO A 9 39.61 11.20 12.64
N LEU A 10 40.36 11.61 11.62
CA LEU A 10 40.19 11.13 10.25
C LEU A 10 40.77 9.72 10.09
N GLY A 11 40.33 8.99 9.06
CA GLY A 11 40.72 7.58 8.86
C GLY A 11 42.23 7.31 8.78
N HIS A 12 43.04 8.30 8.39
CA HIS A 12 44.51 8.20 8.38
C HIS A 12 45.17 8.47 9.74
N GLN A 13 44.46 9.11 10.67
CA GLN A 13 44.89 9.39 12.04
C GLN A 13 44.48 8.28 13.02
N GLN A 14 43.48 7.49 12.64
CA GLN A 14 43.01 6.34 13.41
C GLN A 14 43.98 5.17 13.27
N ILE A 15 44.32 4.54 14.39
CA ILE A 15 45.04 3.27 14.39
C ILE A 15 44.09 2.20 13.85
N LYS A 16 44.52 1.42 12.85
CA LYS A 16 43.72 0.31 12.32
C LYS A 16 43.45 -0.70 13.43
N ARG A 17 42.19 -1.14 13.60
CA ARG A 17 41.83 -2.15 14.60
C ARG A 17 42.75 -3.38 14.46
N GLY A 18 43.45 -3.70 15.55
CA GLY A 18 44.39 -4.81 15.64
C GLY A 18 45.83 -4.50 15.21
N ALA A 19 46.16 -3.29 14.75
CA ALA A 19 47.54 -2.89 14.45
C ALA A 19 48.42 -2.75 15.71
N THR A 20 47.81 -2.67 16.88
CA THR A 20 48.47 -2.73 18.19
C THR A 20 49.01 -4.14 18.50
N TYR A 21 48.47 -5.17 17.84
CA TYR A 21 49.00 -6.53 17.91
C TYR A 21 50.12 -6.71 16.87
N ARG A 22 51.13 -7.51 17.22
CA ARG A 22 52.22 -7.84 16.31
C ARG A 22 51.67 -8.59 15.08
N ASP A 23 51.80 -8.00 13.90
CA ASP A 23 51.38 -8.63 12.63
C ASP A 23 52.24 -9.88 12.36
N THR A 24 51.64 -11.06 12.53
CA THR A 24 52.29 -12.37 12.35
C THR A 24 52.23 -12.87 10.90
N ARG A 25 51.58 -12.12 9.99
CA ARG A 25 51.49 -12.52 8.59
C ARG A 25 52.86 -12.52 7.90
N PRO A 26 53.09 -13.42 6.91
CA PRO A 26 54.32 -13.45 6.14
C PRO A 26 54.66 -12.09 5.52
N LEU A 27 55.96 -11.77 5.43
CA LEU A 27 56.45 -10.52 4.83
C LEU A 27 55.90 -10.27 3.42
N PHE A 28 55.70 -11.34 2.64
CA PHE A 28 55.13 -11.26 1.30
C PHE A 28 53.66 -10.82 1.30
N GLU A 29 52.84 -11.30 2.23
CA GLU A 29 51.44 -10.84 2.36
C GLU A 29 51.35 -9.38 2.79
N ARG A 30 52.28 -8.94 3.65
CA ARG A 30 52.35 -7.54 4.09
C ARG A 30 52.75 -6.63 2.94
N PHE A 31 53.78 -7.02 2.19
CA PHE A 31 54.22 -6.29 1.01
C PHE A 31 53.14 -6.22 -0.07
N THR A 32 52.47 -7.33 -0.36
CA THR A 32 51.39 -7.35 -1.38
C THR A 32 50.17 -6.53 -0.94
N ALA A 33 49.82 -6.53 0.35
CA ALA A 33 48.78 -5.66 0.89
C ALA A 33 49.16 -4.17 0.80
N GLU A 34 50.42 -3.83 1.07
CA GLU A 34 50.91 -2.45 0.96
C GLU A 34 50.98 -1.98 -0.50
N MET A 35 51.34 -2.85 -1.44
CA MET A 35 51.29 -2.54 -2.88
C MET A 35 49.88 -2.34 -3.43
N ARG A 36 48.83 -2.64 -2.66
CA ARG A 36 47.44 -2.30 -2.99
C ARG A 36 47.03 -0.90 -2.50
N THR A 37 47.87 -0.19 -1.76
CA THR A 37 47.64 1.20 -1.31
C THR A 37 48.32 2.23 -2.23
N SER A 38 48.20 3.52 -1.94
CA SER A 38 48.90 4.58 -2.68
C SER A 38 50.43 4.41 -2.72
N SER A 39 51.01 3.59 -1.82
CA SER A 39 52.43 3.26 -1.75
C SER A 39 52.99 2.62 -3.03
N SER A 40 52.15 1.98 -3.85
CA SER A 40 52.58 1.44 -5.16
C SER A 40 53.08 2.53 -6.12
N GLY A 41 52.51 3.73 -6.07
CA GLY A 41 52.94 4.86 -6.90
C GLY A 41 54.35 5.32 -6.53
N PHE A 42 54.68 5.29 -5.23
CA PHE A 42 56.02 5.60 -4.74
C PHE A 42 57.05 4.57 -5.20
N VAL A 43 56.67 3.29 -5.24
CA VAL A 43 57.53 2.21 -5.73
C VAL A 43 57.78 2.35 -7.23
N ILE A 44 56.75 2.70 -8.02
CA ILE A 44 56.91 3.03 -9.45
C ILE A 44 57.88 4.20 -9.62
N LEU A 45 57.78 5.25 -8.79
CA LEU A 45 58.69 6.39 -8.82
C LEU A 45 60.14 6.02 -8.48
N ILE A 46 60.35 5.17 -7.46
CA ILE A 46 61.69 4.66 -7.12
C ILE A 46 62.28 3.88 -8.28
N VAL A 47 61.50 2.99 -8.89
CA VAL A 47 61.94 2.17 -10.03
C VAL A 47 62.25 3.06 -11.25
N ALA A 48 61.46 4.11 -11.49
CA ALA A 48 61.73 5.10 -12.52
C ALA A 48 63.03 5.87 -12.25
N GLY A 49 63.27 6.31 -11.00
CA GLY A 49 64.51 6.97 -10.59
C GLY A 49 65.74 6.09 -10.72
N LEU A 50 65.67 4.83 -10.31
CA LEU A 50 66.75 3.84 -10.50
C LEU A 50 67.06 3.62 -11.99
N SER A 51 66.03 3.58 -12.83
CA SER A 51 66.18 3.44 -14.28
C SER A 51 66.83 4.67 -14.93
N TRP A 52 66.66 5.85 -14.32
CA TRP A 52 67.32 7.09 -14.75
C TRP A 52 68.82 7.09 -14.42
N PHE A 53 69.20 6.71 -13.20
CA PHE A 53 70.61 6.68 -12.79
C PHE A 53 71.39 5.50 -13.37
N VAL A 54 70.73 4.40 -13.69
CA VAL A 54 71.34 3.21 -14.28
C VAL A 54 70.52 2.76 -15.50
N PRO A 55 70.73 3.37 -16.68
CA PRO A 55 69.94 3.08 -17.90
C PRO A 55 69.99 1.62 -18.36
N ALA A 56 71.03 0.87 -17.99
CA ALA A 56 71.16 -0.56 -18.31
C ALA A 56 70.04 -1.42 -17.68
N LEU A 57 69.37 -0.95 -16.63
CA LEU A 57 68.28 -1.66 -15.95
C LEU A 57 66.92 -1.52 -16.65
N ILE A 58 66.78 -0.61 -17.62
CA ILE A 58 65.50 -0.29 -18.29
C ILE A 58 64.82 -1.53 -18.88
N GLY A 59 65.60 -2.44 -19.48
CA GLY A 59 65.05 -3.67 -20.09
C GLY A 59 64.34 -4.59 -19.09
N LEU A 60 64.67 -4.50 -17.80
CA LEU A 60 64.06 -5.28 -16.73
C LEU A 60 63.04 -4.47 -15.93
N THR A 61 63.27 -3.18 -15.71
CA THR A 61 62.37 -2.34 -14.90
C THR A 61 61.10 -1.96 -15.63
N LEU A 62 61.14 -1.74 -16.95
CA LEU A 62 59.97 -1.34 -17.73
C LEU A 62 58.86 -2.41 -17.74
N PRO A 63 59.13 -3.71 -18.00
CA PRO A 63 58.12 -4.76 -17.89
C PRO A 63 57.55 -4.89 -16.47
N VAL A 64 58.39 -4.75 -15.44
CA VAL A 64 57.96 -4.83 -14.02
C VAL A 64 57.01 -3.69 -13.68
N VAL A 65 57.31 -2.46 -14.12
CA VAL A 65 56.42 -1.31 -13.93
C VAL A 65 55.11 -1.53 -14.68
N ILE A 66 55.13 -2.00 -15.93
CA ILE A 66 53.90 -2.28 -16.69
C ILE A 66 53.03 -3.33 -15.96
N CYS A 67 53.64 -4.43 -15.49
CA CYS A 67 52.93 -5.45 -14.72
C CYS A 67 52.37 -4.90 -13.40
N LEU A 68 53.14 -4.09 -12.67
CA LEU A 68 52.70 -3.47 -11.42
C LEU A 68 51.58 -2.45 -11.68
N THR A 69 51.67 -1.66 -12.75
CA THR A 69 50.61 -0.72 -13.17
C THR A 69 49.35 -1.47 -13.56
N PHE A 70 49.43 -2.52 -14.38
CA PHE A 70 48.27 -3.34 -14.73
C PHE A 70 47.64 -3.96 -13.48
N TRP A 71 48.47 -4.44 -12.54
CA TRP A 71 48.00 -4.94 -11.26
C TRP A 71 47.34 -3.86 -10.39
N VAL A 72 47.88 -2.64 -10.34
CA VAL A 72 47.27 -1.49 -9.65
C VAL A 72 45.94 -1.08 -10.30
N LEU A 73 45.82 -1.19 -11.62
CA LEU A 73 44.58 -0.94 -12.35
C LEU A 73 43.50 -2.00 -12.06
N THR A 74 43.85 -3.19 -11.56
CA THR A 74 42.87 -4.18 -11.07
C THR A 74 42.25 -3.83 -9.72
N ARG A 75 42.62 -2.71 -9.10
CA ARG A 75 42.03 -2.23 -7.84
C ARG A 75 40.54 -1.99 -8.02
N ARG A 76 39.78 -2.46 -7.02
CA ARG A 76 38.33 -2.26 -6.98
C ARG A 76 38.04 -0.90 -6.36
N PRO A 77 37.14 -0.10 -6.96
CA PRO A 77 36.67 1.12 -6.32
C PRO A 77 35.84 0.76 -5.09
N VAL A 78 36.15 1.39 -3.96
CA VAL A 78 35.42 1.21 -2.70
C VAL A 78 34.85 2.58 -2.31
N LEU A 79 33.53 2.63 -2.12
CA LEU A 79 32.82 3.79 -1.58
C LEU A 79 32.63 3.64 -0.06
N PRO A 80 32.30 4.71 0.69
CA PRO A 80 32.21 4.64 2.15
C PRO A 80 31.13 3.67 2.67
N PHE A 81 30.04 3.49 1.91
CA PHE A 81 28.98 2.53 2.20
C PHE A 81 28.88 1.49 1.08
N HIS A 82 27.82 1.51 0.26
CA HIS A 82 27.67 0.55 -0.84
C HIS A 82 28.06 1.15 -2.19
N LEU A 83 28.30 0.29 -3.17
CA LEU A 83 28.43 0.68 -4.58
C LEU A 83 27.06 0.80 -5.25
N PRO A 84 26.87 1.76 -6.17
CA PRO A 84 25.61 1.90 -6.89
C PRO A 84 25.36 0.72 -7.83
N ARG A 85 24.09 0.29 -7.95
CA ARG A 85 23.68 -0.88 -8.73
C ARG A 85 24.10 -0.81 -10.20
N TYR A 86 24.06 0.38 -10.81
CA TYR A 86 24.45 0.58 -12.21
C TYR A 86 25.95 0.34 -12.47
N SER A 87 26.79 0.28 -11.44
CA SER A 87 28.23 0.00 -11.62
C SER A 87 28.50 -1.44 -12.06
N GLY A 88 27.64 -2.40 -11.68
CA GLY A 88 27.83 -3.83 -11.96
C GLY A 88 29.06 -4.47 -11.30
N LEU A 89 29.80 -3.73 -10.48
CA LEU A 89 31.03 -4.17 -9.82
C LEU A 89 30.73 -4.99 -8.55
N PRO A 90 31.66 -5.85 -8.09
CA PRO A 90 31.56 -6.47 -6.78
C PRO A 90 31.78 -5.43 -5.67
N ASP A 91 30.87 -5.41 -4.70
CA ASP A 91 30.85 -4.48 -3.57
C ASP A 91 31.53 -5.10 -2.34
N GLU A 92 32.66 -4.52 -1.92
CA GLU A 92 33.42 -4.99 -0.75
C GLU A 92 32.69 -4.73 0.58
N HIS A 93 31.65 -3.92 0.58
CA HIS A 93 30.87 -3.56 1.77
C HIS A 93 29.50 -4.25 1.82
N ASP A 94 29.09 -4.95 0.74
CA ASP A 94 27.97 -5.89 0.74
C ASP A 94 28.48 -7.33 0.61
N LEU A 95 28.58 -8.02 1.75
CA LEU A 95 29.11 -9.38 1.80
C LEU A 95 27.97 -10.41 1.87
N ASP A 96 28.14 -11.53 1.17
CA ASP A 96 27.24 -12.67 1.28
C ASP A 96 27.33 -13.31 2.68
N PRO A 97 26.20 -13.50 3.40
CA PRO A 97 26.23 -14.10 4.74
C PRO A 97 26.82 -15.51 4.80
N SER A 98 26.68 -16.31 3.73
CA SER A 98 27.11 -17.71 3.69
C SER A 98 28.59 -17.85 3.29
N THR A 99 29.04 -17.07 2.32
CA THR A 99 30.40 -17.20 1.76
C THR A 99 31.35 -16.08 2.17
N ARG A 100 30.84 -15.00 2.77
CA ARG A 100 31.56 -13.73 3.05
C ARG A 100 32.26 -13.12 1.83
N LYS A 101 31.87 -13.51 0.62
CA LYS A 101 32.38 -12.93 -0.61
C LYS A 101 31.60 -11.65 -0.97
N PRO A 102 32.26 -10.66 -1.60
CA PRO A 102 31.60 -9.48 -2.16
C PRO A 102 30.45 -9.87 -3.11
N LYS A 103 29.26 -9.33 -2.87
CA LYS A 103 28.12 -9.43 -3.79
C LYS A 103 28.27 -8.43 -4.93
N LYS A 104 27.42 -8.52 -5.95
CA LYS A 104 27.29 -7.44 -6.94
C LYS A 104 26.70 -6.19 -6.26
N ALA A 105 27.16 -5.02 -6.69
CA ALA A 105 26.69 -3.73 -6.22
C ALA A 105 25.16 -3.63 -6.22
N GLY A 106 24.59 -3.36 -5.05
CA GLY A 106 23.15 -3.30 -4.82
C GLY A 106 22.63 -1.91 -4.44
N GLY A 107 23.48 -0.88 -4.43
CA GLY A 107 23.12 0.47 -3.99
C GLY A 107 22.05 1.13 -4.87
N ILE A 108 20.89 1.42 -4.29
CA ILE A 108 19.74 2.04 -4.98
C ILE A 108 19.26 3.32 -4.28
N ILE A 109 19.55 3.50 -2.98
CA ILE A 109 19.18 4.69 -2.21
C ILE A 109 20.40 5.61 -2.14
N TYR A 110 20.26 6.83 -2.63
CA TYR A 110 21.29 7.86 -2.58
C TYR A 110 21.07 8.80 -1.39
N LEU A 111 22.05 8.88 -0.50
CA LEU A 111 21.99 9.75 0.69
C LEU A 111 22.66 11.10 0.49
N GLY A 112 23.65 11.19 -0.40
CA GLY A 112 24.47 12.38 -0.59
C GLY A 112 25.94 12.04 -0.83
N THR A 113 26.84 12.92 -0.38
CA THR A 113 28.28 12.80 -0.61
C THR A 113 29.09 12.92 0.68
N ASP A 114 30.24 12.28 0.76
CA ASP A 114 31.22 12.54 1.80
C ASP A 114 31.74 13.99 1.70
N ALA A 115 31.76 14.71 2.82
CA ALA A 115 32.19 16.09 2.91
C ALA A 115 33.71 16.23 2.67
N HIS A 116 34.49 15.19 2.92
CA HIS A 116 35.94 15.22 2.75
C HIS A 116 36.37 14.81 1.34
N THR A 117 36.00 13.61 0.90
CA THR A 117 36.44 13.02 -0.37
C THR A 117 35.53 13.36 -1.54
N GLY A 118 34.30 13.83 -1.30
CA GLY A 118 33.29 14.04 -2.34
C GLY A 118 32.69 12.74 -2.89
N GLN A 119 33.05 11.59 -2.32
CA GLN A 119 32.53 10.29 -2.75
C GLN A 119 31.04 10.15 -2.47
N GLN A 120 30.32 9.48 -3.36
CA GLN A 120 28.89 9.25 -3.21
C GLN A 120 28.57 8.24 -2.10
N LEU A 121 27.44 8.45 -1.44
CA LEU A 121 26.95 7.61 -0.34
C LEU A 121 25.69 6.87 -0.81
N TRP A 122 25.83 5.57 -1.09
CA TRP A 122 24.75 4.71 -1.54
C TRP A 122 24.41 3.63 -0.53
N PHE A 123 23.13 3.24 -0.51
CA PHE A 123 22.57 2.18 0.30
C PHE A 123 21.88 1.13 -0.55
N SER A 124 22.16 -0.14 -0.28
CA SER A 124 21.40 -1.25 -0.86
C SER A 124 19.99 -1.29 -0.28
N SER A 125 19.07 -1.97 -0.97
CA SER A 125 17.71 -2.20 -0.47
C SER A 125 17.72 -2.90 0.90
N ASP A 126 18.59 -3.91 1.07
CA ASP A 126 18.75 -4.66 2.32
C ASP A 126 19.20 -3.78 3.48
N ALA A 127 20.05 -2.79 3.22
CA ALA A 127 20.48 -1.81 4.20
C ALA A 127 19.37 -0.77 4.49
N GLY A 128 18.68 -0.29 3.47
CA GLY A 128 17.56 0.66 3.64
C GLY A 128 16.40 0.09 4.45
N ARG A 129 16.09 -1.21 4.28
CA ARG A 129 15.08 -1.92 5.08
C ARG A 129 15.43 -2.08 6.57
N GLN A 130 16.62 -1.66 6.99
CA GLN A 130 17.02 -1.61 8.40
C GLN A 130 16.75 -0.25 9.05
N HIS A 131 16.00 0.62 8.37
CA HIS A 131 15.45 1.88 8.87
C HIS A 131 16.51 2.91 9.26
N ALA A 132 16.08 4.15 9.44
CA ALA A 132 16.95 5.29 9.65
C ALA A 132 16.45 6.19 10.77
N ALA A 133 17.36 6.61 11.65
CA ALA A 133 17.15 7.66 12.64
C ALA A 133 17.77 8.98 12.13
N MET A 134 17.01 10.06 12.16
CA MET A 134 17.43 11.40 11.73
C MET A 134 17.25 12.42 12.87
N PRO A 135 18.14 12.41 13.88
CA PRO A 135 18.10 13.39 14.96
C PRO A 135 18.61 14.76 14.46
N GLY A 136 17.93 15.84 14.86
CA GLY A 136 18.36 17.19 14.53
C GLY A 136 17.48 18.29 15.12
N THR A 137 18.08 19.37 15.61
CA THR A 137 17.31 20.49 16.17
C THR A 137 16.46 21.21 15.12
N THR A 138 15.53 22.05 15.58
CA THR A 138 14.84 23.01 14.72
C THR A 138 15.86 23.84 13.91
N GLY A 139 15.60 24.02 12.62
CA GLY A 139 16.52 24.72 11.70
C GLY A 139 17.81 23.95 11.38
N ALA A 140 17.90 22.64 11.63
CA ALA A 140 19.00 21.82 11.14
C ALA A 140 18.81 21.38 9.67
N GLY A 141 17.63 21.59 9.10
CA GLY A 141 17.27 21.17 7.74
C GLY A 141 16.66 19.77 7.62
N LYS A 142 16.10 19.20 8.70
CA LYS A 142 15.47 17.86 8.70
C LYS A 142 14.42 17.69 7.60
N THR A 143 13.42 18.56 7.59
CA THR A 143 12.31 18.53 6.63
C THR A 143 12.80 18.66 5.19
N THR A 144 13.74 19.58 4.92
CA THR A 144 14.35 19.76 3.60
C THR A 144 15.16 18.54 3.15
N SER A 145 15.90 17.91 4.06
CA SER A 145 16.62 16.65 3.82
C SER A 145 15.64 15.51 3.54
N ALA A 146 14.57 15.38 4.31
CA ALA A 146 13.53 14.38 4.09
C ALA A 146 12.86 14.54 2.72
N LEU A 147 12.44 15.76 2.36
CA LEU A 147 11.89 16.11 1.05
C LEU A 147 12.86 15.75 -0.09
N SER A 148 14.15 16.01 0.09
CA SER A 148 15.15 15.64 -0.91
C SER A 148 15.30 14.13 -1.03
N LEU A 149 15.33 13.41 0.09
CA LEU A 149 15.44 11.96 0.10
C LEU A 149 14.19 11.27 -0.49
N MET A 150 13.01 11.89 -0.46
CA MET A 150 11.79 11.42 -1.14
C MET A 150 11.93 11.34 -2.66
N ALA A 151 12.93 11.99 -3.27
CA ALA A 151 13.23 11.77 -4.69
C ALA A 151 13.70 10.33 -4.97
N ASN A 152 14.27 9.63 -3.98
CA ASN A 152 14.68 8.22 -4.12
C ASN A 152 13.49 7.30 -4.43
N PRO A 153 12.45 7.19 -3.57
CA PRO A 153 11.32 6.30 -3.85
C PRO A 153 10.62 6.66 -5.17
N LEU A 154 10.48 7.95 -5.48
CA LEU A 154 9.89 8.39 -6.77
C LEU A 154 10.71 7.95 -7.97
N SER A 155 12.04 8.05 -7.89
CA SER A 155 12.95 7.55 -8.94
C SER A 155 12.89 6.03 -9.10
N HIS A 156 12.38 5.30 -8.10
CA HIS A 156 12.18 3.85 -8.15
C HIS A 156 10.78 3.45 -8.64
N GLY A 157 9.94 4.42 -9.05
CA GLY A 157 8.54 4.16 -9.41
C GLY A 157 7.67 3.79 -8.21
N SER A 158 8.03 4.29 -7.01
CA SER A 158 7.32 4.04 -5.76
C SER A 158 6.85 5.36 -5.16
N GLY A 159 5.72 5.34 -4.45
CA GLY A 159 5.33 6.41 -3.54
C GLY A 159 5.99 6.30 -2.17
N PHE A 160 5.51 7.15 -1.27
CA PHE A 160 5.95 7.26 0.11
C PHE A 160 4.81 7.81 1.00
N LEU A 161 4.91 7.58 2.30
CA LEU A 161 4.04 8.20 3.29
C LEU A 161 4.84 9.21 4.11
N LEU A 162 4.40 10.45 4.18
CA LEU A 162 4.96 11.51 5.01
C LEU A 162 3.99 11.87 6.12
N ILE A 163 4.43 11.84 7.37
CA ILE A 163 3.73 12.44 8.50
C ILE A 163 4.52 13.68 8.93
N ASP A 164 3.99 14.85 8.61
CA ASP A 164 4.52 16.14 9.05
C ASP A 164 3.90 16.55 10.38
N GLY A 165 4.72 16.50 11.44
CA GLY A 165 4.36 16.97 12.78
C GLY A 165 4.38 18.49 12.93
N LYS A 166 4.94 19.24 11.98
CA LYS A 166 5.12 20.70 12.10
C LYS A 166 3.90 21.49 11.62
N GLY A 167 3.13 20.95 10.68
CA GLY A 167 1.92 21.58 10.18
C GLY A 167 2.19 22.67 9.14
N ASP A 168 3.29 22.56 8.38
CA ASP A 168 3.73 23.59 7.45
C ASP A 168 3.23 23.30 6.02
N ASN A 169 2.31 24.12 5.52
CA ASN A 169 1.73 23.94 4.18
C ASN A 169 2.77 24.08 3.05
N THR A 170 3.95 24.64 3.30
CA THR A 170 5.02 24.71 2.31
C THR A 170 5.56 23.33 1.95
N VAL A 171 5.59 22.41 2.92
CA VAL A 171 6.02 21.01 2.71
C VAL A 171 5.12 20.33 1.71
N TYR A 172 3.81 20.57 1.80
CA TYR A 172 2.83 20.03 0.85
C TYR A 172 3.09 20.53 -0.58
N GLY A 173 3.29 21.84 -0.76
CA GLY A 173 3.61 22.43 -2.06
C GLY A 173 4.90 21.87 -2.65
N ASP A 174 5.94 21.69 -1.84
CA ASP A 174 7.21 21.11 -2.28
C ASP A 174 7.06 19.63 -2.64
N VAL A 175 6.27 18.83 -1.91
CA VAL A 175 5.93 17.46 -2.32
C VAL A 175 5.18 17.46 -3.65
N ALA A 176 4.15 18.29 -3.82
CA ALA A 176 3.38 18.37 -5.06
C ALA A 176 4.27 18.74 -6.25
N ALA A 177 5.15 19.73 -6.11
CA ALA A 177 6.09 20.11 -7.16
C ALA A 177 7.13 19.02 -7.44
N LEU A 178 7.55 18.26 -6.43
CA LEU A 178 8.42 17.10 -6.62
C LEU A 178 7.69 16.03 -7.45
N LEU A 179 6.46 15.66 -7.09
CA LEU A 179 5.67 14.66 -7.84
C LEU A 179 5.40 15.08 -9.28
N ARG A 180 5.12 16.36 -9.51
CA ARG A 180 4.95 16.92 -10.85
C ARG A 180 6.17 16.70 -11.74
N ARG A 181 7.38 16.80 -11.19
CA ARG A 181 8.62 16.50 -11.94
C ARG A 181 8.75 15.05 -12.33
N PHE A 182 8.10 14.13 -11.61
CA PHE A 182 8.04 12.72 -11.92
C PHE A 182 6.77 12.32 -12.70
N GLY A 183 5.86 13.27 -12.99
CA GLY A 183 4.60 12.99 -13.68
C GLY A 183 3.61 12.18 -12.83
N LEU A 184 3.65 12.34 -11.51
CA LEU A 184 2.87 11.56 -10.54
C LEU A 184 1.88 12.43 -9.73
N ASP A 185 1.42 13.56 -10.29
CA ASP A 185 0.50 14.49 -9.61
C ASP A 185 -0.80 13.78 -9.13
N ASP A 186 -1.34 12.85 -9.94
CA ASP A 186 -2.58 12.13 -9.65
C ASP A 186 -2.46 11.09 -8.50
N GLN A 187 -1.24 10.80 -8.05
CA GLN A 187 -0.96 9.83 -6.98
C GLN A 187 -0.92 10.48 -5.59
N LEU A 188 -1.02 11.81 -5.50
CA LEU A 188 -0.95 12.56 -4.24
C LEU A 188 -2.29 12.56 -3.50
N LEU A 189 -2.31 11.87 -2.36
CA LEU A 189 -3.38 11.94 -1.38
C LEU A 189 -2.93 12.77 -0.17
N THR A 190 -3.85 13.53 0.40
CA THR A 190 -3.57 14.49 1.47
C THR A 190 -4.53 14.29 2.63
N LEU A 191 -3.99 14.00 3.81
CA LEU A 191 -4.74 14.00 5.07
C LEU A 191 -4.33 15.24 5.88
N ASN A 192 -5.05 16.33 5.66
CA ASN A 192 -4.78 17.60 6.32
C ASN A 192 -5.66 17.76 7.55
N LEU A 193 -5.07 17.64 8.74
CA LEU A 193 -5.80 17.68 10.01
C LEU A 193 -5.82 19.08 10.65
N LEU A 194 -5.37 20.12 9.93
CA LEU A 194 -5.49 21.52 10.34
C LEU A 194 -6.95 21.99 10.23
N THR A 195 -7.42 22.68 11.26
CA THR A 195 -8.82 23.13 11.39
C THR A 195 -8.96 24.55 11.89
N ALA A 196 -7.88 25.24 12.26
CA ALA A 196 -7.94 26.62 12.75
C ALA A 196 -8.37 27.61 11.67
N SER A 197 -8.10 27.30 10.41
CA SER A 197 -8.60 28.08 9.29
C SER A 197 -10.04 27.67 8.92
N SER A 198 -10.83 28.59 8.36
CA SER A 198 -12.15 28.26 7.83
C SER A 198 -12.12 27.30 6.64
N ILE A 199 -10.94 27.13 6.02
CA ILE A 199 -10.70 26.26 4.87
C ILE A 199 -10.36 24.86 5.41
N ARG A 200 -11.15 23.87 4.97
CA ARG A 200 -11.07 22.47 5.41
C ARG A 200 -10.81 21.56 4.22
N GLU A 201 -9.66 21.76 3.59
CA GLU A 201 -9.22 20.98 2.42
C GLU A 201 -8.41 19.77 2.85
N SER A 202 -8.98 18.57 2.66
CA SER A 202 -8.35 17.27 2.88
C SER A 202 -9.08 16.23 2.05
N ASN A 203 -8.39 15.15 1.67
CA ASN A 203 -9.06 13.92 1.26
C ASN A 203 -9.76 13.29 2.47
N THR A 204 -10.85 12.57 2.21
CA THR A 204 -11.62 11.87 3.24
C THR A 204 -10.89 10.58 3.67
N PHE A 205 -11.06 10.20 4.94
CA PHE A 205 -10.40 9.02 5.49
C PHE A 205 -11.31 8.33 6.51
N ASN A 206 -11.71 7.11 6.21
CA ASN A 206 -12.41 6.25 7.15
C ASN A 206 -11.56 5.02 7.47
N PRO A 207 -10.82 5.02 8.60
CA PRO A 207 -9.97 3.90 8.94
C PRO A 207 -10.77 2.65 9.34
N PHE A 208 -12.07 2.80 9.67
CA PHE A 208 -12.93 1.71 10.14
C PHE A 208 -13.67 0.98 9.01
N ALA A 209 -13.64 1.52 7.78
CA ALA A 209 -14.28 0.89 6.63
C ALA A 209 -13.67 -0.49 6.33
N THR A 210 -12.34 -0.58 6.42
CA THR A 210 -11.57 -1.78 6.08
C THR A 210 -10.94 -2.42 7.32
N GLY A 211 -10.77 -3.75 7.29
CA GLY A 211 -10.11 -4.50 8.36
C GLY A 211 -11.05 -5.49 9.05
N ASN A 212 -10.46 -6.41 9.81
CA ASN A 212 -11.23 -7.36 10.64
C ASN A 212 -11.64 -6.70 11.97
N ALA A 213 -12.48 -7.40 12.73
CA ALA A 213 -13.01 -6.89 14.00
C ALA A 213 -11.89 -6.55 15.00
N ASP A 214 -10.84 -7.36 15.08
CA ASP A 214 -9.71 -7.11 15.98
C ASP A 214 -8.92 -5.86 15.60
N ALA A 215 -8.69 -5.61 14.30
CA ALA A 215 -7.97 -4.42 13.84
C ALA A 215 -8.75 -3.14 14.19
N ILE A 216 -10.06 -3.12 13.96
CA ILE A 216 -10.93 -1.99 14.29
C ILE A 216 -10.98 -1.78 15.81
N ARG A 217 -11.10 -2.87 16.59
CA ARG A 217 -11.05 -2.84 18.06
C ARG A 217 -9.75 -2.23 18.55
N GLU A 218 -8.60 -2.76 18.12
CA GLU A 218 -7.27 -2.27 18.52
C GLU A 218 -7.09 -0.79 18.19
N MET A 219 -7.61 -0.36 17.05
CA MET A 219 -7.53 1.03 16.63
C MET A 219 -8.35 1.97 17.55
N LEU A 220 -9.56 1.58 17.94
CA LEU A 220 -10.37 2.34 18.91
C LEU A 220 -9.77 2.29 20.33
N VAL A 221 -9.29 1.12 20.76
CA VAL A 221 -8.67 0.93 22.08
C VAL A 221 -7.37 1.76 22.20
N SER A 222 -6.59 1.88 21.12
CA SER A 222 -5.37 2.70 21.11
C SER A 222 -5.60 4.17 21.49
N GLN A 223 -6.82 4.67 21.24
CA GLN A 223 -7.22 6.04 21.54
C GLN A 223 -7.59 6.24 23.02
N LEU A 224 -7.86 5.17 23.77
CA LEU A 224 -8.23 5.22 25.19
C LEU A 224 -7.05 5.52 26.14
N GLY A 225 -5.83 5.64 25.60
CA GLY A 225 -4.62 5.85 26.39
C GLY A 225 -4.07 4.57 27.03
N GLU A 226 -2.90 4.69 27.65
CA GLU A 226 -2.20 3.59 28.29
C GLU A 226 -2.70 3.39 29.73
N PRO A 227 -2.74 2.13 30.21
CA PRO A 227 -3.11 1.85 31.59
C PRO A 227 -2.06 2.41 32.55
N VAL A 228 -2.50 3.17 33.55
CA VAL A 228 -1.62 3.67 34.62
C VAL A 228 -1.65 2.67 35.78
N ALA A 229 -0.47 2.28 36.28
CA ALA A 229 -0.38 1.39 37.43
C ALA A 229 -1.05 2.05 38.66
N ASN A 230 -1.89 1.28 39.37
CA ASN A 230 -2.71 1.72 40.51
C ASN A 230 -3.81 2.76 40.19
N ASP A 231 -4.34 2.81 38.96
CA ASP A 231 -5.51 3.62 38.64
C ASP A 231 -6.80 3.01 39.19
N ALA A 232 -7.43 3.68 40.14
CA ALA A 232 -8.74 3.30 40.68
C ALA A 232 -9.84 3.25 39.60
N ASN A 233 -9.67 4.00 38.50
CA ASN A 233 -10.58 4.01 37.36
C ASN A 233 -10.27 2.93 36.30
N GLY A 234 -9.25 2.09 36.51
CA GLY A 234 -8.85 1.05 35.56
C GLY A 234 -9.98 0.09 35.19
N VAL A 235 -10.86 -0.24 36.15
CA VAL A 235 -12.02 -1.11 35.93
C VAL A 235 -13.01 -0.55 34.90
N PHE A 236 -13.20 0.78 34.88
CA PHE A 236 -14.10 1.42 33.90
C PHE A 236 -13.49 1.46 32.51
N ARG A 237 -12.16 1.63 32.42
CA ARG A 237 -11.42 1.52 31.17
C ARG A 237 -11.51 0.11 30.58
N ASP A 238 -11.34 -0.92 31.40
CA ASP A 238 -11.45 -2.31 30.95
C ASP A 238 -12.88 -2.62 30.46
N ARG A 239 -13.90 -2.07 31.12
CA ARG A 239 -15.29 -2.14 30.65
C ARG A 239 -15.48 -1.43 29.30
N ALA A 240 -14.82 -0.31 29.05
CA ALA A 240 -14.83 0.38 27.76
C ALA A 240 -14.15 -0.45 26.65
N VAL A 241 -13.03 -1.12 26.97
CA VAL A 241 -12.35 -2.05 26.06
C VAL A 241 -13.25 -3.24 25.72
N ASN A 242 -13.93 -3.82 26.72
CA ASN A 242 -14.88 -4.92 26.52
C ASN A 242 -16.07 -4.49 25.67
N LEU A 243 -16.63 -3.30 25.90
CA LEU A 243 -17.73 -2.75 25.09
C LEU A 243 -17.39 -2.72 23.59
N ILE A 244 -16.21 -2.21 23.23
CA ILE A 244 -15.78 -2.22 21.83
C ILE A 244 -15.51 -3.64 21.34
N GLY A 245 -14.88 -4.49 22.15
CA GLY A 245 -14.66 -5.90 21.81
C GLY A 245 -15.95 -6.66 21.47
N THR A 246 -17.03 -6.38 22.21
CA THR A 246 -18.37 -6.91 21.94
C THR A 246 -18.98 -6.34 20.65
N LEU A 247 -18.83 -5.04 20.43
CA LEU A 247 -19.50 -4.32 19.35
C LEU A 247 -18.89 -4.56 17.97
N THR A 248 -17.57 -4.67 17.89
CA THR A 248 -16.84 -4.70 16.62
C THR A 248 -17.16 -5.91 15.73
N PRO A 249 -17.28 -7.15 16.27
CA PRO A 249 -17.68 -8.32 15.47
C PRO A 249 -19.03 -8.16 14.78
N ALA A 250 -20.04 -7.60 15.47
CA ALA A 250 -21.36 -7.39 14.88
C ALA A 250 -21.34 -6.31 13.79
N LEU A 251 -20.59 -5.21 13.99
CA LEU A 251 -20.43 -4.18 12.96
C LEU A 251 -19.75 -4.75 11.70
N VAL A 252 -18.70 -5.56 11.87
CA VAL A 252 -18.00 -6.21 10.77
C VAL A 252 -18.89 -7.23 10.06
N TRP A 253 -19.67 -8.02 10.80
CA TRP A 253 -20.63 -8.95 10.21
C TRP A 253 -21.66 -8.22 9.36
N MET A 254 -22.24 -7.12 9.85
CA MET A 254 -23.18 -6.31 9.07
C MET A 254 -22.55 -5.67 7.84
N ARG A 255 -21.31 -5.22 7.94
CA ARG A 255 -20.55 -4.71 6.80
C ARG A 255 -20.38 -5.77 5.72
N ASP A 256 -19.89 -6.94 6.12
CA ASP A 256 -19.49 -8.00 5.19
C ASP A 256 -20.70 -8.76 4.60
N ARG A 257 -21.80 -8.89 5.37
CA ARG A 257 -23.00 -9.63 4.96
C ARG A 257 -24.09 -8.76 4.34
N HIS A 258 -24.31 -7.56 4.87
CA HIS A 258 -25.43 -6.69 4.50
C HIS A 258 -24.98 -5.37 3.84
N GLY A 259 -23.67 -5.15 3.66
CA GLY A 259 -23.14 -3.94 3.03
C GLY A 259 -23.34 -2.67 3.85
N VAL A 260 -23.56 -2.79 5.17
CA VAL A 260 -23.72 -1.62 6.05
C VAL A 260 -22.35 -1.04 6.40
N SER A 261 -22.05 0.15 5.87
CA SER A 261 -20.79 0.84 6.09
C SER A 261 -20.53 1.14 7.58
N ILE A 262 -19.29 0.87 8.01
CA ILE A 262 -18.82 1.21 9.36
C ILE A 262 -18.14 2.57 9.29
N ASN A 263 -18.69 3.57 9.97
CA ASN A 263 -18.06 4.87 10.16
C ASN A 263 -18.12 5.30 11.63
N ILE A 264 -17.52 6.45 11.95
CA ILE A 264 -17.47 6.94 13.33
C ILE A 264 -18.86 7.20 13.95
N GLU A 265 -19.85 7.58 13.15
CA GLU A 265 -21.22 7.80 13.63
C GLU A 265 -21.94 6.47 13.88
N THR A 266 -21.75 5.48 13.02
CA THR A 266 -22.26 4.11 13.21
C THR A 266 -21.69 3.52 14.51
N ILE A 267 -20.39 3.65 14.73
CA ILE A 267 -19.73 3.18 15.96
C ILE A 267 -20.30 3.91 17.17
N ARG A 268 -20.37 5.26 17.14
CA ARG A 268 -20.93 6.05 18.23
C ARG A 268 -22.36 5.63 18.57
N PHE A 269 -23.21 5.48 17.57
CA PHE A 269 -24.60 5.08 17.77
C PHE A 269 -24.70 3.66 18.34
N ALA A 270 -23.85 2.75 17.87
CA ALA A 270 -23.81 1.38 18.35
C ALA A 270 -23.33 1.25 19.81
N THR A 271 -22.61 2.24 20.35
CA THR A 271 -22.24 2.25 21.78
C THR A 271 -23.41 2.53 22.73
N GLU A 272 -24.59 2.94 22.25
CA GLU A 272 -25.75 3.21 23.11
C GLU A 272 -26.35 1.92 23.70
N LEU A 273 -26.66 1.90 25.01
CA LEU A 273 -27.28 0.73 25.67
C LEU A 273 -28.51 0.18 24.93
N ARG A 274 -29.37 1.08 24.42
CA ARG A 274 -30.55 0.72 23.62
C ARG A 274 -30.16 -0.11 22.40
N TRP A 275 -29.08 0.26 21.72
CA TRP A 275 -28.60 -0.43 20.53
C TRP A 275 -28.15 -1.85 20.87
N LEU A 276 -27.28 -2.00 21.88
CA LEU A 276 -26.77 -3.31 22.31
C LEU A 276 -27.90 -4.24 22.73
N ALA A 277 -28.82 -3.75 23.57
CA ALA A 277 -29.94 -4.55 24.06
C ALA A 277 -30.90 -4.95 22.93
N THR A 278 -31.15 -4.05 21.96
CA THR A 278 -32.04 -4.34 20.83
C THR A 278 -31.46 -5.41 19.92
N LEU A 279 -30.15 -5.37 19.65
CA LEU A 279 -29.49 -6.42 18.86
C LEU A 279 -29.47 -7.76 19.61
N ALA A 280 -29.07 -7.75 20.89
CA ALA A 280 -28.93 -8.95 21.70
C ALA A 280 -30.25 -9.70 21.92
N ARG A 281 -31.36 -8.96 22.07
CA ARG A 281 -32.68 -9.52 22.42
C ARG A 281 -33.57 -9.74 21.21
N HIS A 282 -33.63 -8.76 20.31
CA HIS A 282 -34.60 -8.76 19.20
C HIS A 282 -33.99 -9.17 17.87
N LYS A 283 -32.66 -9.35 17.80
CA LYS A 283 -31.93 -9.54 16.53
C LYS A 283 -32.27 -8.43 15.52
N ILE A 284 -32.35 -7.18 16.00
CA ILE A 284 -32.61 -6.00 15.18
C ILE A 284 -31.38 -5.09 15.25
N PHE A 285 -30.78 -4.84 14.10
CA PHE A 285 -29.71 -3.88 13.94
C PHE A 285 -30.28 -2.48 13.71
N LEU A 286 -29.81 -1.49 14.46
CA LEU A 286 -30.29 -0.12 14.34
C LEU A 286 -29.29 0.73 13.56
N VAL A 287 -29.75 1.34 12.47
CA VAL A 287 -28.97 2.31 11.68
C VAL A 287 -29.53 3.71 11.94
N ARG A 288 -28.65 4.66 12.25
CA ARG A 288 -29.04 6.05 12.44
C ARG A 288 -29.55 6.62 11.11
N ASN A 289 -30.73 7.24 11.14
CA ASN A 289 -31.25 7.97 9.99
C ASN A 289 -30.98 9.48 10.14
N PRO A 290 -30.12 10.10 9.32
CA PRO A 290 -29.87 11.54 9.38
C PRO A 290 -31.17 12.33 9.18
N GLY A 291 -31.47 13.27 10.10
CA GLY A 291 -32.64 14.13 10.00
C GLY A 291 -33.96 13.52 10.51
N GLN A 292 -33.98 12.24 10.87
CA GLN A 292 -35.14 11.61 11.51
C GLN A 292 -34.81 11.15 12.94
N PRO A 293 -35.75 11.31 13.90
CA PRO A 293 -35.51 10.90 15.29
C PRO A 293 -35.50 9.39 15.49
N GLN A 294 -36.11 8.64 14.58
CA GLN A 294 -36.16 7.17 14.67
C GLN A 294 -35.05 6.53 13.82
N PRO A 295 -34.35 5.51 14.37
CA PRO A 295 -33.41 4.73 13.59
C PRO A 295 -34.14 3.80 12.62
N ILE A 296 -33.48 3.50 11.50
CA ILE A 296 -33.87 2.42 10.60
C ILE A 296 -33.61 1.11 11.34
N LYS A 297 -34.62 0.24 11.38
CA LYS A 297 -34.56 -1.08 12.02
C LYS A 297 -34.35 -2.13 10.94
N ILE A 298 -33.23 -2.82 10.98
CA ILE A 298 -32.91 -3.91 10.06
C ILE A 298 -33.02 -5.22 10.84
N PRO A 299 -34.02 -6.08 10.56
CA PRO A 299 -34.11 -7.39 11.18
C PRO A 299 -32.99 -8.29 10.64
N VAL A 300 -32.26 -8.95 11.55
CA VAL A 300 -31.10 -9.82 11.25
C VAL A 300 -31.26 -11.18 11.93
N PRO A 301 -32.30 -11.96 11.59
CA PRO A 301 -32.58 -13.23 12.27
C PRO A 301 -31.47 -14.28 12.08
N ASP A 302 -30.69 -14.15 11.00
CA ASP A 302 -29.59 -15.01 10.59
C ASP A 302 -28.24 -14.69 11.25
N ILE A 303 -28.18 -13.66 12.12
CA ILE A 303 -26.96 -13.32 12.84
C ILE A 303 -26.50 -14.53 13.69
N PRO A 304 -25.23 -14.96 13.56
CA PRO A 304 -24.72 -16.11 14.32
C PRO A 304 -24.73 -15.88 15.83
N ASP A 305 -25.00 -16.95 16.59
CA ASP A 305 -25.02 -16.88 18.05
C ASP A 305 -23.65 -16.52 18.63
N ASP A 306 -22.55 -16.92 17.98
CA ASP A 306 -21.18 -16.54 18.38
C ASP A 306 -20.93 -15.01 18.30
N VAL A 307 -21.65 -14.31 17.41
CA VAL A 307 -21.58 -12.84 17.29
C VAL A 307 -22.50 -12.17 18.32
N LEU A 308 -23.62 -12.80 18.68
CA LEU A 308 -24.58 -12.29 19.67
C LEU A 308 -24.16 -12.54 21.12
N TYR A 309 -23.53 -13.68 21.41
CA TYR A 309 -23.17 -14.10 22.77
C TYR A 309 -22.33 -13.04 23.52
N PRO A 310 -21.33 -12.37 22.91
CA PRO A 310 -20.61 -11.27 23.55
C PRO A 310 -21.50 -10.11 24.02
N PHE A 311 -22.62 -9.85 23.35
CA PHE A 311 -23.58 -8.83 23.78
C PHE A 311 -24.36 -9.28 25.01
N GLN A 312 -24.83 -10.52 25.01
CA GLN A 312 -25.55 -11.11 26.14
C GLN A 312 -24.64 -11.17 27.38
N ALA A 313 -23.38 -11.57 27.20
CA ALA A 313 -22.37 -11.60 28.25
C ALA A 313 -22.09 -10.19 28.80
N TYR A 314 -21.81 -9.20 27.94
CA TYR A 314 -21.57 -7.82 28.36
C TYR A 314 -22.75 -7.24 29.14
N LEU A 315 -23.98 -7.46 28.67
CA LEU A 315 -25.18 -7.00 29.35
C LEU A 315 -25.39 -7.73 30.69
N GLY A 316 -25.13 -9.03 30.77
CA GLY A 316 -25.21 -9.80 32.01
C GLY A 316 -24.15 -9.41 33.05
N GLU A 317 -22.99 -8.90 32.63
CA GLU A 317 -21.93 -8.36 33.49
C GLU A 317 -22.23 -6.95 34.03
N LEU A 318 -23.28 -6.28 33.53
CA LEU A 318 -23.72 -5.00 34.09
C LEU A 318 -24.43 -5.27 35.44
N PRO A 319 -23.94 -4.70 36.55
CA PRO A 319 -24.54 -4.90 37.86
C PRO A 319 -26.02 -4.51 37.88
N GLY A 320 -26.90 -5.47 38.18
CA GLY A 320 -28.34 -5.27 38.26
C GLY A 320 -29.10 -5.33 36.93
N TYR A 321 -28.45 -5.75 35.83
CA TYR A 321 -29.13 -5.92 34.55
C TYR A 321 -29.90 -7.23 34.49
N ASP A 322 -31.19 -7.16 34.25
CA ASP A 322 -32.09 -8.30 34.08
C ASP A 322 -32.30 -8.56 32.58
N ILE A 323 -31.71 -9.67 32.10
CA ILE A 323 -31.77 -10.11 30.70
C ILE A 323 -33.22 -10.37 30.27
N GLY A 324 -34.11 -10.70 31.21
CA GLY A 324 -35.53 -10.96 30.94
C GLY A 324 -36.33 -9.70 30.60
N LEU A 325 -35.86 -8.51 30.99
CA LEU A 325 -36.55 -7.23 30.84
C LEU A 325 -35.99 -6.41 29.66
N GLU A 326 -36.80 -5.51 29.12
CA GLU A 326 -36.31 -4.53 28.13
C GLU A 326 -35.31 -3.55 28.76
N TRP A 327 -34.45 -2.94 27.94
CA TRP A 327 -33.43 -1.99 28.40
C TRP A 327 -34.00 -0.80 29.18
N ASN A 328 -35.22 -0.38 28.85
CA ASN A 328 -35.94 0.73 29.48
C ASN A 328 -36.85 0.30 30.64
N GLN A 329 -36.96 -1.01 30.90
CA GLN A 329 -37.82 -1.59 31.95
C GLN A 329 -36.97 -2.23 33.07
N GLN A 330 -35.68 -1.91 33.14
CA GLN A 330 -34.78 -2.41 34.17
C GLN A 330 -35.21 -1.92 35.56
N LYS A 331 -35.06 -2.77 36.56
CA LYS A 331 -35.52 -2.52 37.94
C LYS A 331 -34.72 -1.39 38.62
N GLU A 332 -33.46 -1.24 38.26
CA GLU A 332 -32.54 -0.23 38.78
C GLU A 332 -31.94 0.60 37.63
N SER A 333 -31.53 1.85 37.91
CA SER A 333 -30.76 2.69 36.97
C SER A 333 -29.29 2.28 36.86
N ARG A 334 -28.80 1.47 37.81
CA ARG A 334 -27.40 1.08 37.96
C ARG A 334 -26.78 0.48 36.69
N PRO A 335 -27.44 -0.38 35.89
CA PRO A 335 -26.88 -0.85 34.63
C PRO A 335 -26.60 0.27 33.63
N SER A 336 -27.52 1.23 33.53
CA SER A 336 -27.37 2.39 32.64
C SER A 336 -26.25 3.31 33.11
N GLU A 337 -26.10 3.51 34.42
CA GLU A 337 -25.00 4.29 35.00
C GLU A 337 -23.64 3.64 34.74
N GLN A 338 -23.52 2.33 34.97
CA GLN A 338 -22.29 1.56 34.72
C GLN A 338 -21.89 1.54 33.25
N HIS A 339 -22.87 1.41 32.35
CA HIS A 339 -22.64 1.55 30.92
C HIS A 339 -22.26 3.00 30.54
N GLY A 340 -22.87 4.00 31.17
CA GLY A 340 -22.53 5.41 31.04
C GLY A 340 -21.05 5.67 31.31
N PHE A 341 -20.47 5.12 32.38
CA PHE A 341 -19.04 5.27 32.66
C PHE A 341 -18.14 4.70 31.57
N ALA A 342 -18.51 3.57 30.94
CA ALA A 342 -17.75 3.00 29.83
C ALA A 342 -17.81 3.89 28.58
N THR A 343 -18.98 4.44 28.24
CA THR A 343 -19.16 5.30 27.06
C THR A 343 -18.43 6.66 27.20
N MET A 344 -18.29 7.18 28.42
CA MET A 344 -17.57 8.44 28.69
C MET A 344 -16.12 8.44 28.18
N TYR A 345 -15.45 7.29 28.16
CA TYR A 345 -14.09 7.15 27.64
C TYR A 345 -14.00 7.46 26.14
N PHE A 346 -15.08 7.27 25.37
CA PHE A 346 -15.10 7.53 23.94
C PHE A 346 -15.63 8.92 23.57
N SER A 347 -16.21 9.67 24.51
CA SER A 347 -16.80 10.98 24.24
C SER A 347 -15.83 11.96 23.57
N LYS A 348 -14.57 12.00 24.04
CA LYS A 348 -13.52 12.86 23.45
C LYS A 348 -13.22 12.45 22.01
N ILE A 349 -13.07 11.15 21.76
CA ILE A 349 -12.76 10.57 20.45
C ILE A 349 -13.89 10.86 19.46
N PHE A 350 -15.14 10.60 19.85
CA PHE A 350 -16.30 10.86 19.01
C PHE A 350 -16.47 12.35 18.71
N THR A 351 -16.20 13.23 19.68
CA THR A 351 -16.24 14.68 19.44
C THR A 351 -15.16 15.10 18.44
N GLN A 352 -13.94 14.60 18.61
CA GLN A 352 -12.81 14.92 17.74
C GLN A 352 -13.06 14.46 16.30
N PHE A 353 -13.46 13.22 16.08
CA PHE A 353 -13.64 12.66 14.74
C PHE A 353 -14.98 13.02 14.09
N ALA A 354 -16.09 13.03 14.83
CA ALA A 354 -17.40 13.28 14.24
C ALA A 354 -17.74 14.78 14.14
N VAL A 355 -17.21 15.63 15.03
CA VAL A 355 -17.54 17.07 15.06
C VAL A 355 -16.38 17.90 14.50
N SER A 356 -15.20 17.86 15.13
CA SER A 356 -14.07 18.72 14.70
C SER A 356 -13.55 18.33 13.32
N LEU A 357 -13.31 17.04 13.11
CA LEU A 357 -12.74 16.48 11.87
C LEU A 357 -13.79 15.72 11.05
N GLY A 358 -15.08 16.05 11.23
CA GLY A 358 -16.18 15.37 10.54
C GLY A 358 -16.06 15.40 9.02
N HIS A 359 -15.54 16.50 8.45
CA HIS A 359 -15.30 16.63 7.01
C HIS A 359 -14.33 15.57 6.43
N ILE A 360 -13.53 14.91 7.28
CA ILE A 360 -12.57 13.85 6.90
C ILE A 360 -13.13 12.47 7.25
N PHE A 361 -13.51 12.29 8.53
CA PHE A 361 -13.82 10.97 9.09
C PHE A 361 -15.29 10.58 9.01
N LYS A 362 -16.19 11.52 8.72
CA LYS A 362 -17.62 11.26 8.50
C LYS A 362 -17.87 10.90 7.04
N CYS A 363 -17.20 9.87 6.56
CA CYS A 363 -17.42 9.27 5.25
C CYS A 363 -17.69 7.77 5.43
N GLU A 364 -18.43 7.18 4.49
CA GLU A 364 -18.62 5.73 4.44
C GLU A 364 -17.39 5.08 3.84
N ASN A 365 -17.06 5.45 2.61
CA ASN A 365 -15.84 5.08 1.92
C ASN A 365 -14.95 6.32 1.82
N GLY A 366 -13.77 6.25 2.43
CA GLY A 366 -12.79 7.34 2.35
C GLY A 366 -12.02 7.30 1.04
N ASP A 367 -11.58 8.48 0.59
CA ASP A 367 -10.64 8.64 -0.52
C ASP A 367 -9.30 7.94 -0.23
N ILE A 368 -8.90 7.94 1.05
CA ILE A 368 -7.67 7.30 1.53
C ILE A 368 -8.01 5.89 2.02
N ASP A 369 -7.53 4.88 1.30
CA ASP A 369 -7.39 3.52 1.81
C ASP A 369 -5.90 3.25 2.09
N MET A 370 -5.54 3.02 3.36
CA MET A 370 -4.16 2.75 3.76
C MET A 370 -3.60 1.48 3.12
N ARG A 371 -4.47 0.51 2.81
CA ARG A 371 -4.07 -0.70 2.10
C ARG A 371 -3.67 -0.36 0.67
N ASP A 372 -4.47 0.42 -0.05
CA ASP A 372 -4.15 0.92 -1.39
C ASP A 372 -2.86 1.77 -1.39
N VAL A 373 -2.73 2.70 -0.43
CA VAL A 373 -1.54 3.56 -0.30
C VAL A 373 -0.25 2.72 -0.19
N VAL A 374 -0.22 1.72 0.68
CA VAL A 374 0.99 0.91 0.90
C VAL A 374 1.20 -0.13 -0.22
N LEU A 375 0.14 -0.82 -0.67
CA LEU A 375 0.26 -1.89 -1.67
C LEU A 375 0.53 -1.37 -3.07
N ASN A 376 -0.24 -0.36 -3.49
CA ASN A 376 -0.12 0.26 -4.80
C ASN A 376 0.90 1.41 -4.80
N ARG A 377 1.62 1.57 -3.68
CA ARG A 377 2.73 2.53 -3.53
C ARG A 377 2.31 3.95 -3.94
N ARG A 378 1.15 4.42 -3.46
CA ARG A 378 0.71 5.81 -3.66
C ARG A 378 1.48 6.76 -2.74
N VAL A 379 1.26 8.06 -2.91
CA VAL A 379 1.86 9.08 -2.06
C VAL A 379 0.81 9.62 -1.10
N LEU A 380 1.08 9.54 0.20
CA LEU A 380 0.21 10.09 1.23
C LEU A 380 0.98 11.12 2.07
N VAL A 381 0.49 12.35 2.09
CA VAL A 381 1.00 13.41 2.98
C VAL A 381 -0.01 13.62 4.10
N VAL A 382 0.42 13.44 5.34
CA VAL A 382 -0.37 13.69 6.54
C VAL A 382 0.19 14.90 7.26
N ILE A 383 -0.66 15.89 7.50
CA ILE A 383 -0.28 17.15 8.17
C ILE A 383 -0.96 17.15 9.53
N LEU A 384 -0.16 17.20 10.60
CA LEU A 384 -0.65 17.21 11.98
C LEU A 384 -0.74 18.64 12.55
N PRO A 385 -1.81 18.96 13.30
CA PRO A 385 -2.07 20.31 13.82
C PRO A 385 -1.34 20.57 15.16
N SER A 386 -0.01 20.58 15.15
CA SER A 386 0.79 20.65 16.39
C SER A 386 0.66 21.95 17.18
N LEU A 387 0.28 23.06 16.52
CA LEU A 387 0.03 24.35 17.18
C LEU A 387 -1.44 24.58 17.58
N GLU A 388 -2.40 23.89 16.93
CA GLU A 388 -3.83 24.10 17.18
C GLU A 388 -4.34 23.23 18.34
N ASN A 389 -3.76 22.03 18.48
CA ASN A 389 -4.22 21.01 19.40
C ASN A 389 -3.24 20.79 20.55
N SER A 390 -3.75 20.35 21.70
CA SER A 390 -2.90 19.90 22.80
C SER A 390 -2.07 18.68 22.40
N SER A 391 -0.95 18.46 23.08
CA SER A 391 -0.04 17.31 22.86
C SER A 391 -0.74 15.95 22.95
N ASP A 392 -1.78 15.82 23.78
CA ASP A 392 -2.57 14.60 23.90
C ASP A 392 -3.49 14.39 22.69
N THR A 393 -4.13 15.45 22.22
CA THR A 393 -5.02 15.41 21.06
C THR A 393 -4.23 15.15 19.78
N LEU A 394 -3.06 15.78 19.64
CA LEU A 394 -2.11 15.55 18.54
C LEU A 394 -1.65 14.09 18.48
N ALA A 395 -1.30 13.53 19.62
CA ALA A 395 -0.89 12.13 19.68
C ALA A 395 -2.04 11.15 19.45
N GLY A 396 -3.27 11.48 19.83
CA GLY A 396 -4.45 10.70 19.42
C GLY A 396 -4.58 10.62 17.89
N LEU A 397 -4.37 11.74 17.19
CA LEU A 397 -4.37 11.80 15.73
C LEU A 397 -3.22 11.00 15.11
N GLY A 398 -2.00 11.13 15.64
CA GLY A 398 -0.89 10.31 15.17
C GLY A 398 -1.11 8.82 15.41
N LYS A 399 -1.68 8.45 16.58
CA LYS A 399 -2.03 7.06 16.93
C LYS A 399 -2.97 6.42 15.91
N ILE A 400 -3.99 7.14 15.43
CA ILE A 400 -4.92 6.56 14.45
C ILE A 400 -4.21 6.26 13.12
N ILE A 401 -3.31 7.14 12.67
CA ILE A 401 -2.54 6.95 11.43
C ILE A 401 -1.58 5.78 11.58
N VAL A 402 -0.77 5.76 12.66
CA VAL A 402 0.20 4.68 12.93
C VAL A 402 -0.52 3.34 13.12
N ALA A 403 -1.65 3.32 13.83
CA ALA A 403 -2.46 2.11 14.00
C ALA A 403 -3.01 1.60 12.65
N SER A 404 -3.45 2.50 11.76
CA SER A 404 -3.93 2.13 10.43
C SER A 404 -2.82 1.53 9.57
N VAL A 405 -1.62 2.13 9.57
CA VAL A 405 -0.43 1.60 8.89
C VAL A 405 -0.07 0.22 9.46
N ARG A 406 -0.04 0.07 10.78
CA ARG A 406 0.24 -1.19 11.46
C ARG A 406 -0.79 -2.27 11.10
N ALA A 407 -2.07 -1.92 11.02
CA ALA A 407 -3.15 -2.85 10.66
C ALA A 407 -2.97 -3.38 9.23
N VAL A 408 -2.59 -2.52 8.28
CA VAL A 408 -2.26 -2.94 6.91
C VAL A 408 -1.05 -3.86 6.93
N MET A 409 0.05 -3.47 7.59
CA MET A 409 1.26 -4.30 7.68
C MET A 409 0.98 -5.68 8.29
N ALA A 410 0.11 -5.76 9.30
CA ALA A 410 -0.31 -7.03 9.90
C ALA A 410 -1.03 -7.94 8.90
N GLN A 411 -1.90 -7.37 8.05
CA GLN A 411 -2.58 -8.12 6.98
C GLN A 411 -1.59 -8.63 5.91
N LEU A 412 -0.52 -7.88 5.62
CA LEU A 412 0.49 -8.22 4.61
C LEU A 412 1.45 -9.34 5.04
N LEU A 413 1.55 -9.64 6.34
CA LEU A 413 2.42 -10.72 6.85
C LEU A 413 1.96 -12.12 6.42
N GLY A 414 0.72 -12.23 5.90
CA GLY A 414 0.17 -13.45 5.30
C GLY A 414 -0.50 -14.36 6.32
N ALA A 415 -1.82 -14.52 6.21
CA ALA A 415 -2.61 -15.36 7.11
C ALA A 415 -2.68 -16.85 6.69
N ARG A 416 -2.42 -17.15 5.40
CA ARG A 416 -2.52 -18.52 4.87
C ARG A 416 -1.21 -19.27 5.03
N LEU A 417 -1.21 -20.28 5.90
CA LEU A 417 -0.06 -21.20 6.10
C LEU A 417 -0.12 -22.45 5.21
N ASN A 418 -1.31 -22.78 4.67
CA ASN A 418 -1.56 -24.00 3.90
C ASN A 418 -1.99 -23.66 2.47
N GLY A 419 -1.50 -24.42 1.50
CA GLY A 419 -1.71 -24.19 0.06
C GLY A 419 -0.40 -24.28 -0.74
N PRO A 420 -0.46 -24.14 -2.07
CA PRO A 420 0.74 -24.14 -2.90
C PRO A 420 1.64 -22.93 -2.54
N ALA A 421 2.93 -23.20 -2.31
CA ALA A 421 3.91 -22.19 -1.89
C ALA A 421 3.98 -21.00 -2.86
N SER A 422 3.77 -21.24 -4.15
CA SER A 422 3.71 -20.22 -5.19
C SER A 422 2.57 -19.21 -5.00
N GLU A 423 1.48 -19.58 -4.33
CA GLU A 423 0.37 -18.66 -4.02
C GLU A 423 0.55 -18.01 -2.65
N ILE A 424 1.00 -18.77 -1.65
CA ILE A 424 1.23 -18.26 -0.28
C ILE A 424 2.30 -17.17 -0.26
N PHE A 425 3.43 -17.38 -0.93
CA PHE A 425 4.56 -16.44 -0.89
C PHE A 425 4.42 -15.29 -1.90
N LYS A 426 3.57 -15.42 -2.93
CA LYS A 426 3.20 -14.30 -3.81
C LYS A 426 2.36 -13.23 -3.09
N LEU A 427 1.66 -13.59 -2.03
CA LEU A 427 0.84 -12.66 -1.23
C LEU A 427 1.67 -11.72 -0.35
N LYS A 428 2.99 -11.96 -0.18
CA LYS A 428 3.86 -10.98 0.47
C LYS A 428 4.04 -9.81 -0.48
N ALA A 429 3.32 -8.73 -0.21
CA ALA A 429 3.45 -7.48 -0.93
C ALA A 429 4.89 -6.95 -0.81
N GLY A 430 5.65 -7.14 -1.87
CA GLY A 430 7.05 -6.76 -1.97
C GLY A 430 7.51 -6.74 -3.42
N SER A 431 6.62 -6.44 -4.36
CA SER A 431 6.81 -6.58 -5.82
C SER A 431 7.77 -5.56 -6.45
N GLY A 432 8.71 -5.00 -5.68
CA GLY A 432 9.74 -4.11 -6.21
C GLY A 432 11.04 -4.19 -5.41
N ASP A 433 12.17 -4.04 -6.10
CA ASP A 433 13.51 -4.08 -5.47
C ASP A 433 13.70 -2.95 -4.44
N ALA A 434 12.99 -1.84 -4.58
CA ALA A 434 13.05 -0.68 -3.69
C ALA A 434 12.00 -0.74 -2.56
N PRO A 435 12.37 -0.41 -1.32
CA PRO A 435 11.44 -0.39 -0.20
C PRO A 435 10.48 0.80 -0.28
N TYR A 436 9.23 0.60 0.14
CA TYR A 436 8.29 1.70 0.35
C TYR A 436 8.73 2.51 1.57
N GLN A 437 8.82 3.84 1.44
CA GLN A 437 9.43 4.70 2.45
C GLN A 437 8.38 5.45 3.27
N PHE A 438 8.51 5.38 4.59
CA PHE A 438 7.74 6.15 5.55
C PHE A 438 8.65 7.22 6.15
N PHE A 439 8.24 8.48 6.09
CA PHE A 439 8.91 9.61 6.68
C PHE A 439 8.09 10.12 7.85
N PHE A 440 8.59 9.93 9.07
CA PHE A 440 7.99 10.44 10.29
C PHE A 440 8.78 11.66 10.74
N ASP A 441 8.33 12.86 10.37
CA ASP A 441 8.93 14.10 10.85
C ASP A 441 8.38 14.42 12.25
N GLU A 442 9.23 14.94 13.13
CA GLU A 442 8.86 15.29 14.51
C GLU A 442 8.17 14.15 15.30
N LEU A 443 8.72 12.93 15.20
CA LEU A 443 8.19 11.69 15.78
C LEU A 443 7.87 11.81 17.28
N SER A 444 8.65 12.55 18.06
CA SER A 444 8.42 12.74 19.51
C SER A 444 7.02 13.29 19.84
N ALA A 445 6.39 14.03 18.92
CA ALA A 445 5.07 14.62 19.12
C ALA A 445 3.94 13.58 19.13
N TYR A 446 4.11 12.46 18.41
CA TYR A 446 3.06 11.47 18.19
C TYR A 446 3.52 10.01 18.29
N ALA A 447 4.73 9.76 18.81
CA ALA A 447 5.23 8.40 19.03
C ALA A 447 4.27 7.59 19.91
N THR A 448 4.13 6.31 19.57
CA THR A 448 3.20 5.39 20.23
C THR A 448 3.90 4.12 20.66
N ASP A 449 3.36 3.46 21.68
CA ASP A 449 3.78 2.09 21.98
C ASP A 449 3.49 1.15 20.80
N GLY A 450 4.36 0.16 20.60
CA GLY A 450 4.30 -0.81 19.51
C GLY A 450 4.91 -0.38 18.18
N MET A 451 5.40 0.86 18.03
CA MET A 451 6.15 1.28 16.83
C MET A 451 7.47 0.49 16.69
N ASP A 452 8.08 0.06 17.78
CA ASP A 452 9.26 -0.80 17.80
C ASP A 452 9.02 -2.12 17.06
N ARG A 453 7.87 -2.76 17.29
CA ARG A 453 7.43 -3.98 16.60
C ARG A 453 7.13 -3.73 15.13
N MET A 454 6.54 -2.58 14.82
CA MET A 454 6.28 -2.15 13.44
C MET A 454 7.58 -2.07 12.63
N LEU A 455 8.63 -1.48 13.20
CA LEU A 455 9.94 -1.45 12.57
C LEU A 455 10.52 -2.87 12.41
N ALA A 456 10.55 -3.65 13.49
CA ALA A 456 11.10 -5.01 13.45
C ALA A 456 10.47 -5.88 12.34
N MET A 457 9.15 -5.80 12.15
CA MET A 457 8.42 -6.56 11.12
C MET A 457 8.48 -5.89 9.73
N GLY A 458 8.60 -4.56 9.67
CA GLY A 458 8.59 -3.80 8.41
C GLY A 458 9.74 -4.15 7.47
N ARG A 459 10.88 -4.58 7.99
CA ARG A 459 11.98 -5.12 7.18
C ARG A 459 11.52 -6.28 6.27
N GLY A 460 10.69 -7.18 6.79
CA GLY A 460 10.15 -8.33 6.07
C GLY A 460 9.10 -7.97 5.01
N LEU A 461 8.48 -6.79 5.14
CA LEU A 461 7.44 -6.26 4.25
C LEU A 461 7.97 -5.28 3.21
N ASN A 462 9.29 -5.21 3.05
CA ASN A 462 9.93 -4.28 2.12
C ASN A 462 9.61 -2.80 2.40
N CYS A 463 9.62 -2.43 3.69
CA CYS A 463 9.40 -1.05 4.15
C CYS A 463 10.67 -0.44 4.74
N MET A 464 10.83 0.87 4.60
CA MET A 464 11.88 1.67 5.23
C MET A 464 11.26 2.82 6.01
N PHE A 465 11.62 2.98 7.28
CA PHE A 465 11.17 4.08 8.13
C PHE A 465 12.30 5.09 8.34
N TRP A 466 12.01 6.37 8.14
CA TRP A 466 12.84 7.51 8.52
C TRP A 466 12.23 8.16 9.76
N LEU A 467 12.93 8.05 10.89
CA LEU A 467 12.51 8.57 12.19
C LEU A 467 13.17 9.93 12.43
N GLY A 468 12.47 11.01 12.10
CA GLY A 468 12.88 12.38 12.40
C GLY A 468 12.51 12.76 13.83
N PHE A 469 13.47 13.22 14.63
CA PHE A 469 13.19 13.75 15.97
C PHE A 469 14.20 14.82 16.36
N GLN A 470 13.85 15.67 17.31
CA GLN A 470 14.73 16.76 17.77
C GLN A 470 15.79 16.26 18.75
N ASP A 471 15.33 15.55 19.78
CA ASP A 471 16.16 15.02 20.84
C ASP A 471 15.56 13.72 21.41
N LEU A 472 16.40 12.97 22.10
CA LEU A 472 16.01 11.71 22.74
C LEU A 472 15.14 11.91 23.99
N PRO A 473 15.35 12.93 24.85
CA PRO A 473 14.46 13.23 25.97
C PRO A 473 12.99 13.37 25.55
N GLY A 474 12.68 14.10 24.48
CA GLY A 474 11.33 14.27 23.97
C GLY A 474 10.69 12.98 23.47
N LEU A 475 11.49 12.03 22.96
CA LEU A 475 10.99 10.72 22.59
C LEU A 475 10.74 9.84 23.84
N THR A 476 11.66 9.87 24.80
CA THR A 476 11.54 9.10 26.06
C THR A 476 10.42 9.61 26.98
N SER A 477 10.05 10.89 26.92
CA SER A 477 8.89 11.40 27.66
C SER A 477 7.58 10.82 27.15
N ARG A 478 7.55 10.35 25.89
CA ARG A 478 6.35 9.82 25.24
C ARG A 478 6.21 8.31 25.38
N ILE A 479 7.26 7.56 25.09
CA ILE A 479 7.23 6.08 25.03
C ILE A 479 8.18 5.41 26.04
N GLY A 480 8.75 6.18 26.97
CA GLY A 480 9.67 5.69 27.99
C GLY A 480 10.92 5.05 27.40
N ASP A 481 11.41 4.00 28.05
CA ASP A 481 12.63 3.28 27.65
C ASP A 481 12.48 2.53 26.32
N LYS A 482 11.25 2.30 25.84
CA LYS A 482 11.01 1.72 24.52
C LYS A 482 11.54 2.59 23.38
N ALA A 483 11.81 3.87 23.61
CA ALA A 483 12.50 4.73 22.66
C ALA A 483 13.87 4.16 22.25
N PHE A 484 14.62 3.58 23.19
CA PHE A 484 15.90 2.95 22.89
C PHE A 484 15.75 1.68 22.06
N THR A 485 14.69 0.89 22.33
CA THR A 485 14.36 -0.29 21.51
C THR A 485 13.93 0.10 20.09
N LEU A 486 13.12 1.16 19.96
CA LEU A 486 12.70 1.72 18.67
C LEU A 486 13.91 2.15 17.84
N LEU A 487 14.81 2.95 18.42
CA LEU A 487 16.02 3.40 17.75
C LEU A 487 17.03 2.28 17.52
N GLY A 488 17.05 1.25 18.37
CA GLY A 488 17.87 0.04 18.18
C GLY A 488 17.50 -0.75 16.93
N ASN A 489 16.26 -0.64 16.45
CA ASN A 489 15.81 -1.22 15.19
C ASN A 489 16.16 -0.37 13.96
N ALA A 490 16.67 0.86 14.14
CA ALA A 490 17.16 1.72 13.08
C ALA A 490 18.69 1.67 13.00
N ASN A 491 19.23 0.98 11.99
CA ASN A 491 20.67 0.75 11.86
C ASN A 491 21.41 1.90 11.16
N LEU A 492 20.69 2.74 10.41
CA LEU A 492 21.23 3.97 9.84
C LEU A 492 20.96 5.13 10.80
N THR A 493 22.01 5.86 11.21
CA THR A 493 21.85 7.12 11.94
C THR A 493 22.39 8.25 11.08
N HIS A 494 21.53 9.18 10.69
CA HIS A 494 21.86 10.36 9.91
C HIS A 494 21.70 11.60 10.79
N ALA A 495 22.72 11.86 11.62
CA ALA A 495 22.66 12.91 12.63
C ALA A 495 22.94 14.29 12.02
N MET A 496 21.98 15.20 12.13
CA MET A 496 22.12 16.59 11.72
C MET A 496 22.61 17.44 12.91
N ARG A 497 22.56 18.77 12.80
CA ARG A 497 22.94 19.66 13.90
C ARG A 497 22.14 19.35 15.17
N LEU A 498 22.85 19.20 16.30
CA LEU A 498 22.28 18.90 17.61
C LEU A 498 22.71 19.92 18.67
N GLN A 499 21.86 20.12 19.68
CA GLN A 499 22.12 20.99 20.84
C GLN A 499 21.93 20.26 22.19
N ASP A 500 21.26 19.11 22.23
CA ASP A 500 21.13 18.31 23.45
C ASP A 500 22.46 17.60 23.80
N ALA A 501 23.17 18.19 24.76
CA ALA A 501 24.46 17.69 25.24
C ALA A 501 24.35 16.51 26.23
N MET A 502 23.14 16.03 26.53
CA MET A 502 22.88 14.96 27.50
C MET A 502 22.60 13.63 26.80
N ARG A 503 21.34 13.14 26.85
CA ARG A 503 20.98 11.78 26.42
C ARG A 503 21.23 11.55 24.93
N THR A 504 20.95 12.53 24.08
CA THR A 504 21.15 12.41 22.63
C THR A 504 22.63 12.31 22.28
N ARG A 505 23.47 13.15 22.89
CA ARG A 505 24.93 13.10 22.76
C ARG A 505 25.48 11.74 23.19
N GLU A 506 25.10 11.28 24.39
CA GLU A 506 25.57 10.00 24.91
C GLU A 506 25.20 8.84 23.99
N TRP A 507 23.98 8.84 23.45
CA TRP A 507 23.52 7.82 22.52
C TRP A 507 24.37 7.81 21.23
N ILE A 508 24.65 8.96 20.63
CA ILE A 508 25.48 9.07 19.41
C ILE A 508 26.94 8.70 19.68
N GLU A 509 27.54 9.20 20.76
CA GLU A 509 28.92 8.88 21.13
C GLU A 509 29.08 7.37 21.37
N LYS A 510 28.16 6.75 22.13
CA LYS A 510 28.15 5.30 22.39
C LYS A 510 27.93 4.46 21.13
N GLN A 511 27.13 4.94 20.17
CA GLN A 511 26.97 4.26 18.87
C GLN A 511 28.24 4.33 18.01
N SER A 512 28.99 5.44 18.09
CA SER A 512 30.17 5.67 17.25
C SER A 512 31.46 5.00 17.73
N ASP A 513 31.46 4.51 18.98
CA ASP A 513 32.62 3.96 19.71
C ASP A 513 33.78 4.98 19.85
N ARG A 514 34.72 4.69 20.75
CA ARG A 514 35.99 5.45 20.86
C ARG A 514 37.03 4.82 19.94
N VAL A 515 37.96 5.65 19.47
CA VAL A 515 39.07 5.20 18.61
C VAL A 515 40.41 5.60 19.18
N GLU A 516 41.37 4.71 19.03
CA GLU A 516 42.76 4.97 19.37
C GLU A 516 43.42 5.82 18.28
N VAL A 517 44.05 6.90 18.69
CA VAL A 517 44.84 7.78 17.82
C VAL A 517 46.24 7.94 18.39
N THR A 518 47.22 8.08 17.49
CA THR A 518 48.58 8.41 17.87
C THR A 518 48.73 9.93 17.93
N GLN A 519 49.08 10.47 19.10
CA GLN A 519 49.32 11.90 19.31
C GLN A 519 50.77 12.14 19.72
N ALA A 520 51.38 13.22 19.20
CA ALA A 520 52.73 13.63 19.59
C ALA A 520 52.71 14.14 21.05
N THR A 521 53.65 13.66 21.87
CA THR A 521 53.63 13.86 23.33
C THR A 521 54.26 15.19 23.77
N HIS A 522 55.08 15.83 22.90
CA HIS A 522 55.76 17.09 23.20
C HIS A 522 55.98 17.95 21.95
N PHE A 523 55.75 19.25 22.10
CA PHE A 523 56.03 20.26 21.08
C PHE A 523 57.16 21.17 21.58
N GLU A 524 58.32 21.16 20.92
CA GLU A 524 59.40 22.12 21.20
C GLU A 524 59.36 23.23 20.14
N GLY A 525 58.99 24.43 20.58
CA GLY A 525 59.02 25.64 19.76
C GLY A 525 60.29 26.43 20.03
N ASN A 526 61.05 26.75 18.98
CA ASN A 526 62.14 27.72 19.08
C ASN A 526 61.64 29.13 18.73
N SER A 527 62.25 30.18 19.28
CA SER A 527 61.82 31.59 19.14
C SER A 527 61.73 32.12 17.69
N ALA A 528 62.27 31.37 16.71
CA ALA A 528 62.21 31.66 15.28
C ALA A 528 61.00 31.03 14.54
N GLY A 529 60.02 30.44 15.25
CA GLY A 529 58.82 29.86 14.62
C GLY A 529 59.05 28.53 13.89
N SER A 530 60.22 27.91 14.05
CA SER A 530 60.46 26.55 13.58
C SER A 530 59.98 25.54 14.62
N TYR A 531 58.97 24.76 14.25
CA TYR A 531 58.37 23.72 15.08
C TYR A 531 59.08 22.39 14.88
N ARG A 532 59.42 21.68 15.97
CA ARG A 532 59.85 20.27 15.92
C ARG A 532 59.03 19.45 16.90
N GLU A 533 58.40 18.40 16.37
CA GLU A 533 57.72 17.39 17.16
C GLU A 533 58.77 16.52 17.88
N GLY A 534 58.58 16.29 19.18
CA GLY A 534 59.41 15.36 19.94
C GLY A 534 59.26 13.93 19.42
N ARG A 535 60.29 13.09 19.58
CA ARG A 535 60.29 11.68 19.11
C ARG A 535 59.34 10.73 19.88
N GLY A 536 58.61 11.24 20.86
CA GLY A 536 57.62 10.49 21.64
C GLY A 536 56.23 10.59 21.03
N ALA A 537 55.55 9.46 20.90
CA ALA A 537 54.16 9.38 20.49
C ALA A 537 53.38 8.55 21.51
N GLU A 538 52.23 9.04 21.93
CA GLU A 538 51.33 8.38 22.87
C GLU A 538 50.07 7.88 22.13
N ILE A 539 49.58 6.70 22.51
CA ILE A 539 48.31 6.18 22.03
C ILE A 539 47.23 6.67 22.99
N ARG A 540 46.26 7.44 22.48
CA ARG A 540 45.16 7.98 23.28
C ARG A 540 43.82 7.58 22.69
N GLU A 541 42.88 7.21 23.56
CA GLU A 541 41.50 6.99 23.17
C GLU A 541 40.71 8.29 23.10
N VAL A 542 40.28 8.65 21.89
CA VAL A 542 39.45 9.83 21.62
C VAL A 542 38.08 9.41 21.12
N ALA A 543 37.06 10.25 21.35
CA ALA A 543 35.75 10.05 20.77
C ALA A 543 35.85 10.17 19.24
N ARG A 544 35.22 9.25 18.50
CA ARG A 544 35.21 9.29 17.04
C ARG A 544 34.43 10.50 16.51
N ILE A 545 33.40 10.93 17.24
CA ILE A 545 32.61 12.13 16.94
C ILE A 545 32.70 13.09 18.13
N PRO A 546 33.54 14.14 18.06
CA PRO A 546 33.53 15.20 19.05
C PRO A 546 32.19 15.94 19.05
N TRP A 547 31.71 16.34 20.23
CA TRP A 547 30.45 17.09 20.33
C TRP A 547 30.44 18.40 19.51
N ALA A 548 31.58 19.09 19.45
CA ALA A 548 31.74 20.30 18.63
C ALA A 548 31.48 20.06 17.13
N ASP A 549 31.76 18.86 16.62
CA ASP A 549 31.50 18.50 15.22
C ASP A 549 30.01 18.36 14.92
N LEU A 550 29.18 18.00 15.91
CA LEU A 550 27.72 17.94 15.80
C LEU A 550 27.09 19.33 15.93
N GLN A 551 27.64 20.20 16.79
CA GLN A 551 27.15 21.57 16.97
C GLN A 551 27.47 22.49 15.80
N SER A 552 28.60 22.26 15.13
CA SER A 552 29.08 23.07 14.00
C SER A 552 28.45 22.71 12.66
N LEU A 553 27.65 21.63 12.59
CA LEU A 553 26.91 21.25 11.38
C LEU A 553 26.00 22.39 10.92
N ILE A 554 26.03 22.70 9.63
CA ILE A 554 25.07 23.61 9.00
C ILE A 554 23.95 22.82 8.29
N GLU A 555 22.96 23.53 7.78
CA GLU A 555 21.86 22.93 7.01
C GLU A 555 22.39 22.14 5.80
N GLY A 556 21.90 20.91 5.63
CA GLY A 556 22.35 19.99 4.58
C GLY A 556 23.68 19.28 4.88
N GLU A 557 24.28 19.49 6.05
CA GLU A 557 25.37 18.66 6.57
C GLU A 557 24.87 17.71 7.65
N ALA A 558 25.46 16.52 7.69
CA ALA A 558 25.14 15.49 8.66
C ALA A 558 26.37 14.63 8.98
N ILE A 559 26.28 13.83 10.02
CA ILE A 559 27.20 12.72 10.29
C ILE A 559 26.39 11.43 10.13
N THR A 560 26.74 10.66 9.10
CA THR A 560 26.08 9.40 8.76
C THR A 560 26.84 8.23 9.35
N MET A 561 26.14 7.40 10.11
CA MET A 561 26.67 6.20 10.76
C MET A 561 25.91 4.97 10.29
N PHE A 562 26.65 3.94 9.86
CA PHE A 562 26.09 2.66 9.46
C PHE A 562 27.13 1.56 9.50
N GLY A 563 26.77 0.39 10.05
CA GLY A 563 27.66 -0.78 10.07
C GLY A 563 29.02 -0.51 10.71
N GLY A 564 29.07 0.33 11.75
CA GLY A 564 30.30 0.72 12.46
C GLY A 564 31.19 1.73 11.72
N ARG A 565 30.76 2.24 10.56
CA ARG A 565 31.43 3.32 9.82
C ARG A 565 30.76 4.65 10.15
N VAL A 566 31.58 5.70 10.23
CA VAL A 566 31.15 7.09 10.46
C VAL A 566 31.68 7.94 9.32
N VAL A 567 30.79 8.69 8.68
CA VAL A 567 31.10 9.55 7.53
C VAL A 567 30.52 10.94 7.77
N HIS A 568 31.35 11.97 7.67
CA HIS A 568 30.87 13.35 7.65
C HIS A 568 30.28 13.61 6.27
N SER A 569 28.96 13.72 6.18
CA SER A 569 28.24 13.73 4.91
C SER A 569 27.61 15.09 4.62
N LYS A 570 27.50 15.42 3.34
CA LYS A 570 26.58 16.42 2.82
C LYS A 570 25.37 15.69 2.25
N THR A 571 24.20 15.98 2.79
CA THR A 571 22.94 15.33 2.42
C THR A 571 22.55 15.70 1.00
N PHE A 572 21.93 14.76 0.29
CA PHE A 572 21.35 15.03 -1.01
C PHE A 572 20.33 16.17 -0.90
N PHE A 573 20.40 17.12 -1.84
CA PHE A 573 19.51 18.25 -1.90
C PHE A 573 18.82 18.30 -3.26
N ALA A 574 17.51 18.13 -3.27
CA ALA A 574 16.68 18.35 -4.44
C ALA A 574 16.14 19.78 -4.39
N ALA A 575 16.58 20.63 -5.31
CA ALA A 575 16.05 21.99 -5.44
C ALA A 575 14.64 21.93 -6.04
N VAL A 576 13.62 21.94 -5.18
CA VAL A 576 12.21 21.98 -5.54
C VAL A 576 11.67 23.40 -5.32
N ASN A 577 10.75 23.83 -6.17
CA ASN A 577 10.04 25.10 -6.00
C ASN A 577 8.54 24.83 -5.98
N GLY A 578 8.02 24.44 -4.81
CA GLY A 578 6.60 24.22 -4.57
C GLY A 578 5.78 25.48 -4.33
N ARG A 579 6.42 26.65 -4.34
CA ARG A 579 5.81 27.93 -3.95
C ARG A 579 5.29 28.74 -5.13
N SER A 580 5.41 28.21 -6.35
CA SER A 580 4.99 28.88 -7.57
C SER A 580 4.09 27.98 -8.41
N GLY A 581 3.02 28.54 -8.96
CA GLY A 581 2.09 27.83 -9.84
C GLY A 581 0.87 27.27 -9.10
N GLU A 582 0.04 26.52 -9.83
CA GLU A 582 -1.18 25.92 -9.29
C GLU A 582 -0.88 24.60 -8.58
N ILE A 583 -1.41 24.46 -7.37
CA ILE A 583 -1.46 23.20 -6.63
C ILE A 583 -2.83 22.57 -6.90
N ARG A 584 -2.82 21.32 -7.38
CA ARG A 584 -4.03 20.56 -7.66
C ARG A 584 -4.04 19.32 -6.79
N THR A 585 -5.15 19.07 -6.15
CA THR A 585 -5.35 17.88 -5.32
C THR A 585 -6.19 16.87 -6.09
N ALA A 586 -5.86 15.59 -5.96
CA ALA A 586 -6.73 14.53 -6.48
C ALA A 586 -8.06 14.57 -5.71
N GLN A 587 -9.17 14.59 -6.45
CA GLN A 587 -10.53 14.57 -5.91
C GLN A 587 -11.22 13.29 -6.38
N PRO A 588 -11.09 12.18 -5.64
CA PRO A 588 -11.78 10.94 -5.94
C PRO A 588 -13.30 11.11 -5.75
N VAL A 589 -14.06 10.21 -6.37
CA VAL A 589 -15.52 10.20 -6.27
C VAL A 589 -15.92 9.05 -5.37
N MET A 590 -16.66 9.35 -4.30
CA MET A 590 -17.19 8.34 -3.41
C MET A 590 -18.31 7.57 -4.13
N LEU A 591 -18.04 6.33 -4.50
CA LEU A 591 -19.07 5.40 -4.99
C LEU A 591 -19.68 4.66 -3.79
N SER A 592 -21.01 4.66 -3.70
CA SER A 592 -21.72 3.91 -2.66
C SER A 592 -21.60 2.41 -2.89
N ALA A 593 -21.41 1.64 -1.82
CA ALA A 593 -21.58 0.19 -1.88
C ALA A 593 -23.07 -0.12 -2.19
N PRO A 594 -23.38 -1.09 -3.06
CA PRO A 594 -24.75 -1.51 -3.26
C PRO A 594 -25.31 -2.06 -1.94
N LEU A 595 -26.36 -1.43 -1.43
CA LEU A 595 -27.01 -1.82 -0.18
C LEU A 595 -27.86 -3.08 -0.45
N VAL A 596 -27.43 -4.24 0.03
CA VAL A 596 -28.17 -5.50 -0.11
C VAL A 596 -29.13 -5.63 1.08
N LEU A 597 -30.25 -4.90 1.01
CA LEU A 597 -31.28 -4.93 2.05
C LEU A 597 -32.20 -6.15 1.95
N ASP A 598 -32.47 -6.60 0.73
CA ASP A 598 -33.23 -7.81 0.45
C ASP A 598 -32.26 -8.90 0.02
N GLY A 599 -32.12 -9.93 0.84
CA GLY A 599 -31.11 -10.99 0.73
C GLY A 599 -31.24 -11.94 -0.47
N SER A 600 -31.84 -11.51 -1.58
CA SER A 600 -31.58 -12.16 -2.87
C SER A 600 -30.21 -11.68 -3.32
N ALA A 601 -29.24 -12.59 -3.45
CA ALA A 601 -28.04 -12.26 -4.21
C ALA A 601 -28.49 -11.66 -5.58
N PRO A 602 -27.74 -10.76 -6.22
CA PRO A 602 -28.03 -10.38 -7.61
C PRO A 602 -28.23 -11.63 -8.50
N ASP A 603 -27.56 -12.71 -8.11
CA ASP A 603 -27.68 -14.05 -8.65
C ASP A 603 -29.05 -14.70 -8.46
N ASP A 604 -29.86 -14.37 -7.45
CA ASP A 604 -31.16 -14.98 -7.16
C ASP A 604 -32.29 -14.39 -8.02
N GLU A 605 -32.32 -13.07 -8.25
CA GLU A 605 -33.20 -12.50 -9.29
C GLU A 605 -32.77 -12.99 -10.67
N THR A 606 -31.46 -13.00 -10.94
CA THR A 606 -30.92 -13.55 -12.18
C THR A 606 -31.22 -15.04 -12.32
N ARG A 607 -31.16 -15.81 -11.22
CA ARG A 607 -31.49 -17.25 -11.16
C ARG A 607 -32.98 -17.48 -11.29
N ALA A 608 -33.83 -16.63 -10.73
CA ALA A 608 -35.28 -16.69 -10.92
C ALA A 608 -35.66 -16.38 -12.38
N VAL A 609 -35.00 -15.41 -13.00
CA VAL A 609 -35.14 -15.12 -14.44
C VAL A 609 -34.62 -16.31 -15.27
N LEU A 610 -33.46 -16.87 -14.94
CA LEU A 610 -32.92 -18.08 -15.56
C LEU A 610 -33.86 -19.28 -15.39
N GLU A 611 -34.42 -19.52 -14.21
CA GLU A 611 -35.39 -20.58 -13.96
C GLU A 611 -36.69 -20.34 -14.73
N THR A 612 -37.16 -19.10 -14.83
CA THR A 612 -38.32 -18.74 -15.65
C THR A 612 -38.07 -19.02 -17.13
N ILE A 613 -36.86 -18.73 -17.60
CA ILE A 613 -36.41 -19.05 -18.97
C ILE A 613 -36.27 -20.57 -19.15
N GLU A 614 -35.60 -21.28 -18.24
CA GLU A 614 -35.38 -22.73 -18.30
C GLU A 614 -36.68 -23.53 -18.23
N ASN A 615 -37.65 -23.08 -17.44
CA ASN A 615 -38.94 -23.75 -17.27
C ASN A 615 -39.95 -23.42 -18.39
N GLY A 616 -39.58 -22.59 -19.37
CA GLY A 616 -40.44 -22.25 -20.50
C GLY A 616 -41.50 -21.19 -20.21
N SER A 617 -41.50 -20.62 -19.00
CA SER A 617 -42.48 -19.62 -18.56
C SER A 617 -42.22 -18.22 -19.14
N TYR A 618 -41.06 -18.01 -19.76
CA TYR A 618 -40.73 -16.79 -20.50
C TYR A 618 -41.59 -16.66 -21.77
N ARG A 619 -42.32 -15.54 -21.89
CA ARG A 619 -43.00 -15.09 -23.11
C ARG A 619 -42.29 -13.86 -23.64
N SER A 620 -41.74 -13.96 -24.86
CA SER A 620 -41.29 -12.78 -25.57
C SER A 620 -42.51 -11.98 -26.02
N GLU A 621 -42.59 -10.70 -25.65
CA GLU A 621 -43.58 -9.76 -26.20
C GLU A 621 -43.19 -9.25 -27.59
N LEU A 622 -42.00 -9.63 -28.11
CA LEU A 622 -41.65 -9.37 -29.50
C LEU A 622 -42.67 -10.06 -30.38
N HIS A 623 -43.43 -9.23 -31.11
CA HIS A 623 -44.55 -9.60 -31.96
C HIS A 623 -44.36 -10.98 -32.60
N ALA A 624 -45.37 -11.84 -32.40
CA ALA A 624 -45.48 -13.09 -33.13
C ALA A 624 -45.08 -12.84 -34.59
N PRO A 625 -44.16 -13.62 -35.18
CA PRO A 625 -43.78 -13.42 -36.56
C PRO A 625 -45.07 -13.41 -37.36
N VAL A 626 -45.33 -12.32 -38.07
CA VAL A 626 -46.46 -12.24 -39.01
C VAL A 626 -46.16 -13.32 -40.04
N THR A 627 -46.73 -14.51 -39.83
CA THR A 627 -46.64 -15.61 -40.77
C THR A 627 -47.34 -15.11 -42.02
N GLU A 628 -46.56 -14.91 -43.08
CA GLU A 628 -47.10 -14.48 -44.37
C GLU A 628 -48.22 -15.46 -44.75
N PRO A 629 -49.44 -15.01 -45.11
CA PRO A 629 -50.56 -15.91 -45.39
C PRO A 629 -50.24 -17.00 -46.43
N ALA A 630 -49.29 -16.71 -47.33
CA ALA A 630 -48.73 -17.65 -48.29
C ALA A 630 -47.94 -18.79 -47.62
N PHE A 631 -47.19 -18.51 -46.54
CA PHE A 631 -46.44 -19.50 -45.77
C PHE A 631 -47.37 -20.42 -44.97
N GLU A 632 -48.41 -19.89 -44.35
CA GLU A 632 -49.41 -20.72 -43.66
C GLU A 632 -50.13 -21.66 -44.64
N ARG A 633 -50.44 -21.15 -45.84
CA ARG A 633 -51.02 -21.94 -46.92
C ARG A 633 -50.08 -23.03 -47.41
N LEU A 634 -48.79 -22.73 -47.58
CA LEU A 634 -47.78 -23.73 -47.94
C LEU A 634 -47.68 -24.83 -46.88
N VAL A 635 -47.60 -24.48 -45.60
CA VAL A 635 -47.50 -25.45 -44.50
C VAL A 635 -48.76 -26.32 -44.42
N ALA A 636 -49.95 -25.74 -44.63
CA ALA A 636 -51.20 -26.49 -44.69
C ALA A 636 -51.24 -27.48 -45.86
N GLU A 637 -50.81 -27.06 -47.05
CA GLU A 637 -50.81 -27.91 -48.25
C GLU A 637 -49.75 -29.02 -48.18
N VAL A 638 -48.56 -28.74 -47.63
CA VAL A 638 -47.53 -29.75 -47.38
C VAL A 638 -48.01 -30.78 -46.36
N LYS A 639 -48.67 -30.35 -45.27
CA LYS A 639 -49.29 -31.28 -44.32
C LYS A 639 -50.41 -32.10 -44.95
N SER A 640 -51.16 -31.54 -45.91
CA SER A 640 -52.23 -32.23 -46.63
C SER A 640 -51.71 -33.27 -47.64
N ALA A 641 -50.43 -33.22 -48.02
CA ALA A 641 -49.85 -34.07 -49.05
C ALA A 641 -49.54 -35.51 -48.62
N GLY A 642 -49.44 -35.76 -47.31
CA GLY A 642 -49.06 -37.07 -46.77
C GLY A 642 -47.60 -37.44 -47.08
N GLY A 643 -47.06 -38.45 -46.39
CA GLY A 643 -45.63 -38.79 -46.41
C GLY A 643 -45.15 -39.73 -47.52
N THR A 644 -46.00 -40.09 -48.49
CA THR A 644 -45.64 -41.04 -49.56
C THR A 644 -45.20 -40.32 -50.85
N PRO A 645 -44.15 -40.79 -51.57
CA PRO A 645 -43.64 -40.11 -52.76
C PRO A 645 -44.71 -39.83 -53.84
N ALA A 646 -45.60 -40.80 -54.09
CA ALA A 646 -46.66 -40.68 -55.09
C ALA A 646 -47.75 -39.65 -54.73
N SER A 647 -48.03 -39.44 -53.44
CA SER A 647 -49.03 -38.45 -52.99
C SER A 647 -48.48 -37.02 -53.04
N ILE A 648 -47.17 -36.88 -52.79
CA ILE A 648 -46.45 -35.62 -52.94
C ILE A 648 -46.38 -35.24 -54.42
N GLU A 649 -46.11 -36.19 -55.32
CA GLU A 649 -46.02 -35.94 -56.76
C GLU A 649 -47.38 -35.51 -57.35
N ALA A 650 -48.48 -36.14 -56.94
CA ALA A 650 -49.83 -35.79 -57.38
C ALA A 650 -50.30 -34.40 -56.91
N LYS A 651 -49.87 -33.95 -55.73
CA LYS A 651 -50.20 -32.63 -55.17
C LYS A 651 -49.10 -31.57 -55.39
N PHE A 652 -47.99 -31.94 -56.02
CA PHE A 652 -46.89 -31.05 -56.33
C PHE A 652 -47.31 -29.75 -57.03
N PRO A 653 -48.27 -29.76 -57.98
CA PRO A 653 -48.73 -28.52 -58.62
C PRO A 653 -49.44 -27.56 -57.65
N LEU A 654 -50.18 -28.09 -56.66
CA LEU A 654 -50.88 -27.30 -55.63
C LEU A 654 -49.91 -26.74 -54.59
N ILE A 655 -48.91 -27.53 -54.18
CA ILE A 655 -47.82 -27.07 -53.30
C ILE A 655 -46.99 -26.00 -54.01
N ALA A 656 -46.67 -26.20 -55.30
CA ALA A 656 -45.95 -25.22 -56.11
C ALA A 656 -46.77 -23.92 -56.32
N GLN A 657 -48.10 -23.99 -56.45
CA GLN A 657 -48.95 -22.79 -56.45
C GLN A 657 -48.95 -22.06 -55.10
N ALA A 658 -48.90 -22.78 -53.98
CA ALA A 658 -48.78 -22.17 -52.66
C ALA A 658 -47.44 -21.43 -52.46
N THR A 659 -46.41 -21.75 -53.27
CA THR A 659 -45.14 -21.00 -53.28
C THR A 659 -45.16 -19.71 -54.12
N VAL A 660 -46.18 -19.51 -54.97
CA VAL A 660 -46.31 -18.30 -55.80
C VAL A 660 -46.85 -17.17 -54.92
N GLY A 661 -45.98 -16.22 -54.57
CA GLY A 661 -46.31 -15.09 -53.70
C GLY A 661 -45.63 -15.10 -52.32
N LEU A 662 -44.77 -16.10 -52.04
CA LEU A 662 -43.80 -15.97 -50.94
C LEU A 662 -42.79 -14.88 -51.30
N SER A 663 -42.74 -13.82 -50.50
CA SER A 663 -41.66 -12.84 -50.64
C SER A 663 -40.35 -13.51 -50.23
N VAL A 664 -39.37 -13.55 -51.15
CA VAL A 664 -38.00 -14.04 -50.88
C VAL A 664 -37.13 -12.91 -50.31
N GLU A 665 -37.69 -11.71 -50.18
CA GLU A 665 -37.03 -10.64 -49.45
C GLU A 665 -37.03 -11.01 -47.97
N ALA A 666 -35.82 -11.04 -47.37
CA ALA A 666 -35.70 -11.09 -45.93
C ALA A 666 -36.59 -9.98 -45.36
N ILE A 667 -37.49 -10.35 -44.44
CA ILE A 667 -38.21 -9.38 -43.61
C ILE A 667 -37.17 -8.32 -43.23
N PRO A 668 -37.31 -7.06 -43.66
CA PRO A 668 -36.34 -6.05 -43.30
C PRO A 668 -36.26 -6.10 -41.78
N GLY A 669 -35.08 -6.40 -41.25
CA GLY A 669 -34.79 -6.15 -39.85
C GLY A 669 -35.02 -4.67 -39.66
N ASN A 670 -36.24 -4.31 -39.29
CA ASN A 670 -36.65 -2.93 -39.23
C ASN A 670 -35.77 -2.34 -38.14
N ASP A 671 -34.85 -1.44 -38.51
CA ASP A 671 -34.02 -0.65 -37.59
C ASP A 671 -34.86 0.14 -36.55
N ASN A 672 -36.19 0.04 -36.65
CA ASN A 672 -37.18 0.49 -35.67
C ASN A 672 -37.37 -0.44 -34.46
N THR A 673 -36.59 -1.51 -34.27
CA THR A 673 -36.48 -2.17 -32.95
C THR A 673 -35.60 -1.38 -31.98
N LEU A 674 -35.77 -0.05 -31.95
CA LEU A 674 -35.55 0.68 -30.70
C LEU A 674 -36.60 0.13 -29.73
N ILE A 675 -36.15 -0.80 -28.89
CA ILE A 675 -36.83 -1.13 -27.65
C ILE A 675 -37.10 0.23 -26.99
N ASN A 676 -38.35 0.68 -27.01
CA ASN A 676 -38.80 1.68 -26.08
C ASN A 676 -38.75 0.97 -24.74
N PHE A 677 -37.59 1.06 -24.08
CA PHE A 677 -37.47 0.69 -22.69
C PHE A 677 -38.65 1.32 -21.97
N PRO A 678 -39.36 0.58 -21.10
CA PRO A 678 -40.48 1.13 -20.35
C PRO A 678 -40.05 2.50 -19.83
N SER A 679 -40.86 3.52 -20.09
CA SER A 679 -40.57 4.90 -19.70
C SER A 679 -40.01 4.85 -18.29
N ARG A 680 -38.71 5.17 -18.20
CA ARG A 680 -37.90 4.92 -17.01
C ARG A 680 -38.71 5.39 -15.79
N ARG A 681 -38.80 4.55 -14.75
CA ARG A 681 -39.02 5.12 -13.40
C ARG A 681 -38.04 6.27 -13.28
N GLN A 682 -38.49 7.43 -12.78
CA GLN A 682 -37.59 8.55 -12.51
C GLN A 682 -36.48 8.06 -11.57
N GLU A 683 -35.39 7.59 -12.14
CA GLU A 683 -34.15 7.33 -11.44
C GLU A 683 -33.52 8.70 -11.31
N GLU A 684 -33.55 9.22 -10.09
CA GLU A 684 -32.89 10.46 -9.73
C GLU A 684 -31.40 10.38 -10.11
N GLU A 685 -30.91 11.46 -10.70
CA GLU A 685 -29.54 11.60 -11.17
C GLU A 685 -28.56 11.45 -10.01
N LYS A 686 -27.88 10.29 -9.93
CA LYS A 686 -26.99 10.02 -8.79
C LYS A 686 -25.62 10.71 -8.90
N THR A 687 -25.06 10.95 -10.10
CA THR A 687 -23.78 11.69 -10.27
C THR A 687 -23.60 12.34 -11.66
N PRO A 688 -22.72 13.35 -11.79
CA PRO A 688 -22.33 13.96 -13.09
C PRO A 688 -21.62 13.00 -14.06
N PHE A 689 -20.98 11.94 -13.55
CA PHE A 689 -20.27 10.94 -14.37
C PHE A 689 -21.20 10.07 -15.20
N THR A 690 -22.46 9.93 -14.78
CA THR A 690 -23.47 9.20 -15.53
C THR A 690 -23.68 9.81 -16.91
N LEU A 691 -23.56 11.14 -17.03
CA LEU A 691 -23.62 11.85 -18.32
C LEU A 691 -22.36 11.60 -19.15
N MET A 692 -21.16 11.69 -18.57
CA MET A 692 -19.92 11.44 -19.30
C MET A 692 -19.77 10.00 -19.79
N LEU A 693 -20.11 9.00 -18.97
CA LEU A 693 -20.07 7.59 -19.37
C LEU A 693 -21.12 7.29 -20.44
N ARG A 694 -22.30 7.91 -20.33
CA ARG A 694 -23.37 7.82 -21.33
C ARG A 694 -22.96 8.48 -22.64
N ASP A 695 -22.34 9.65 -22.58
CA ASP A 695 -21.84 10.38 -23.75
C ASP A 695 -20.67 9.63 -24.42
N ALA A 696 -19.74 9.09 -23.63
CA ALA A 696 -18.64 8.27 -24.13
C ALA A 696 -19.08 6.93 -24.76
N ALA A 697 -20.22 6.39 -24.33
CA ALA A 697 -20.83 5.20 -24.92
C ALA A 697 -21.60 5.50 -26.21
N MET A 698 -22.13 6.73 -26.35
CA MET A 698 -22.94 7.16 -27.48
C MET A 698 -22.13 7.85 -28.58
N ASN A 699 -20.92 8.32 -28.28
CA ASN A 699 -20.05 8.99 -29.24
C ASN A 699 -19.17 8.00 -30.03
N PRO A 700 -19.09 8.10 -31.37
CA PRO A 700 -18.23 7.26 -32.19
C PRO A 700 -16.75 7.48 -31.84
N LYS A 701 -16.00 6.40 -31.61
CA LYS A 701 -14.55 6.46 -31.37
C LYS A 701 -13.77 6.24 -32.67
N PRO A 702 -12.66 6.98 -32.91
CA PRO A 702 -11.82 6.76 -34.08
C PRO A 702 -11.29 5.32 -34.08
N GLY A 703 -11.49 4.61 -35.20
CA GLY A 703 -11.11 3.21 -35.37
C GLY A 703 -12.26 2.19 -35.31
N TYR A 704 -13.49 2.62 -35.00
CA TYR A 704 -14.69 1.76 -35.02
C TYR A 704 -15.71 2.26 -36.05
N GLU A 705 -16.03 1.44 -37.08
CA GLU A 705 -17.01 1.77 -38.14
C GLU A 705 -18.45 1.91 -37.64
N LYS A 706 -18.80 1.25 -36.52
CA LYS A 706 -20.10 1.37 -35.84
C LYS A 706 -19.88 1.52 -34.35
N ILE A 707 -20.73 2.34 -33.71
CA ILE A 707 -20.79 2.42 -32.24
C ILE A 707 -21.02 0.99 -31.74
N PRO A 708 -20.12 0.44 -30.90
CA PRO A 708 -20.32 -0.89 -30.35
C PRO A 708 -21.55 -0.85 -29.45
N SER A 709 -22.71 -1.26 -30.01
CA SER A 709 -23.85 -1.64 -29.19
C SER A 709 -23.35 -2.78 -28.30
N PRO A 710 -23.49 -2.72 -26.97
CA PRO A 710 -23.35 -3.91 -26.18
C PRO A 710 -24.29 -4.93 -26.81
N ARG A 711 -23.73 -6.04 -27.32
CA ARG A 711 -24.58 -7.14 -27.76
C ARG A 711 -25.43 -7.45 -26.53
N PRO A 712 -26.77 -7.41 -26.61
CA PRO A 712 -27.57 -7.82 -25.48
C PRO A 712 -27.07 -9.22 -25.09
N PRO A 713 -26.94 -9.52 -23.79
CA PRO A 713 -26.37 -10.79 -23.33
C PRO A 713 -27.09 -12.01 -23.91
N LEU A 714 -28.31 -11.80 -24.45
CA LEU A 714 -29.15 -12.76 -25.14
C LEU A 714 -29.79 -12.09 -26.38
N ASP A 715 -29.74 -12.76 -27.54
CA ASP A 715 -30.41 -12.34 -28.79
C ASP A 715 -31.92 -12.59 -28.68
N GLY A 716 -32.70 -11.54 -28.40
CA GLY A 716 -34.14 -11.64 -28.17
C GLY A 716 -34.95 -12.08 -29.40
N VAL A 717 -34.47 -11.80 -30.61
CA VAL A 717 -35.14 -12.20 -31.87
C VAL A 717 -34.93 -13.69 -32.10
N LEU A 718 -33.70 -14.17 -31.90
CA LEU A 718 -33.40 -15.60 -31.96
C LEU A 718 -34.19 -16.37 -30.88
N LEU A 719 -34.26 -15.86 -29.65
CA LEU A 719 -35.05 -16.45 -28.57
C LEU A 719 -36.55 -16.50 -28.87
N GLY A 720 -37.10 -15.43 -29.45
CA GLY A 720 -38.51 -15.42 -29.90
C GLY A 720 -38.78 -16.44 -31.00
N THR A 721 -37.84 -16.60 -31.94
CA THR A 721 -37.94 -17.59 -33.02
C THR A 721 -37.85 -19.02 -32.47
N LEU A 722 -36.97 -19.26 -31.50
CA LEU A 722 -36.85 -20.55 -30.81
C LEU A 722 -38.10 -20.89 -29.97
N ASP A 723 -38.70 -19.92 -29.25
CA ASP A 723 -39.97 -20.12 -28.54
C ASP A 723 -41.11 -20.50 -29.50
N ALA A 724 -41.18 -19.86 -30.67
CA ALA A 724 -42.17 -20.18 -31.70
C ALA A 724 -41.99 -21.60 -32.26
N ILE A 725 -40.75 -22.02 -32.54
CA ILE A 725 -40.42 -23.37 -33.01
C ILE A 725 -40.75 -24.40 -31.92
N GLU A 726 -40.35 -24.16 -30.67
CA GLU A 726 -40.58 -25.07 -29.56
C GLU A 726 -42.06 -25.29 -29.29
N ARG A 727 -42.88 -24.23 -29.30
CA ARG A 727 -44.34 -24.35 -29.12
C ARG A 727 -45.04 -24.99 -30.31
N ALA A 728 -44.48 -24.91 -31.51
CA ALA A 728 -44.99 -25.63 -32.67
C ALA A 728 -44.74 -27.15 -32.55
N ILE A 729 -43.78 -27.57 -31.72
CA ILE A 729 -43.38 -28.99 -31.54
C ILE A 729 -43.92 -29.58 -30.22
N ASP A 730 -43.91 -28.83 -29.10
CA ASP A 730 -44.36 -29.28 -27.78
C ASP A 730 -45.11 -28.17 -27.00
N PRO A 731 -46.37 -28.38 -26.56
CA PRO A 731 -47.15 -27.39 -25.81
C PRO A 731 -46.61 -27.03 -24.41
N ARG A 732 -45.67 -27.81 -23.83
CA ARG A 732 -45.06 -27.54 -22.51
C ARG A 732 -43.54 -27.37 -22.64
N PRO A 733 -43.05 -26.18 -23.02
CA PRO A 733 -41.69 -25.99 -23.53
C PRO A 733 -40.66 -25.82 -22.39
N GLY A 734 -40.30 -26.88 -21.68
CA GLY A 734 -39.23 -26.82 -20.66
C GLY A 734 -37.93 -27.51 -21.09
N ILE A 735 -38.04 -28.74 -21.60
CA ILE A 735 -36.88 -29.62 -21.80
C ILE A 735 -36.07 -29.23 -23.05
N GLY A 736 -36.74 -28.95 -24.16
CA GLY A 736 -36.09 -28.52 -25.41
C GLY A 736 -35.32 -27.22 -25.23
N ARG A 737 -35.91 -26.26 -24.53
CA ARG A 737 -35.31 -24.96 -24.23
C ARG A 737 -34.06 -25.06 -23.39
N LYS A 738 -34.11 -25.86 -22.33
CA LYS A 738 -32.95 -26.12 -21.49
C LYS A 738 -31.79 -26.74 -22.27
N GLN A 739 -32.07 -27.69 -23.16
CA GLN A 739 -31.05 -28.29 -24.03
C GLN A 739 -30.50 -27.31 -25.06
N ALA A 740 -31.35 -26.48 -25.68
CA ALA A 740 -30.95 -25.47 -26.64
C ALA A 740 -30.06 -24.39 -25.99
N LEU A 741 -30.42 -23.89 -24.81
CA LEU A 741 -29.63 -22.92 -24.05
C LEU A 741 -28.29 -23.49 -23.59
N LEU A 742 -28.25 -24.76 -23.17
CA LEU A 742 -26.99 -25.44 -22.85
C LEU A 742 -26.09 -25.55 -24.09
N LEU A 743 -26.65 -25.90 -25.25
CA LEU A 743 -25.92 -25.98 -26.51
C LEU A 743 -25.39 -24.61 -26.96
N LEU A 744 -26.17 -23.54 -26.81
CA LEU A 744 -25.77 -22.17 -27.12
C LEU A 744 -24.67 -21.67 -26.17
N GLY A 745 -24.81 -21.90 -24.86
CA GLY A 745 -23.77 -21.56 -23.89
C GLY A 745 -22.47 -22.32 -24.12
N VAL A 746 -22.54 -23.58 -24.55
CA VAL A 746 -21.37 -24.36 -24.98
C VAL A 746 -20.77 -23.77 -26.26
N ARG A 747 -21.57 -23.44 -27.28
CA ARG A 747 -21.11 -22.81 -28.52
C ARG A 747 -20.37 -21.51 -28.24
N ASP A 748 -20.94 -20.62 -27.43
CA ASP A 748 -20.37 -19.31 -27.18
C ASP A 748 -19.09 -19.41 -26.32
N ARG A 749 -19.02 -20.36 -25.37
CA ARG A 749 -17.76 -20.69 -24.69
C ARG A 749 -16.70 -21.23 -25.63
N VAL A 750 -17.09 -22.05 -26.62
CA VAL A 750 -16.17 -22.55 -27.63
C VAL A 750 -15.68 -21.41 -28.52
N ILE A 751 -16.55 -20.49 -28.94
CA ILE A 751 -16.20 -19.32 -29.74
C ILE A 751 -15.27 -18.37 -28.96
N ASP A 752 -15.56 -18.11 -27.68
CA ASP A 752 -14.71 -17.27 -26.83
C ASP A 752 -13.37 -17.93 -26.50
N ALA A 753 -13.37 -19.25 -26.28
CA ALA A 753 -12.14 -20.01 -26.13
C ALA A 753 -11.34 -20.00 -27.42
N GLN A 754 -12.00 -20.09 -28.58
CA GLN A 754 -11.38 -20.04 -29.90
C GLN A 754 -10.79 -18.65 -30.18
N LYS A 755 -11.48 -17.56 -29.84
CA LYS A 755 -10.93 -16.20 -29.90
C LYS A 755 -9.70 -16.02 -29.00
N ARG A 756 -9.76 -16.51 -27.76
CA ARG A 756 -8.60 -16.51 -26.85
C ARG A 756 -7.45 -17.38 -27.37
N TYR A 757 -7.76 -18.45 -28.10
CA TYR A 757 -6.76 -19.32 -28.74
C TYR A 757 -6.15 -18.70 -30.00
N GLU A 758 -6.94 -17.93 -30.75
CA GLU A 758 -6.53 -17.19 -31.95
C GLU A 758 -5.57 -16.04 -31.61
N ASP A 759 -5.68 -15.47 -30.39
CA ASP A 759 -4.76 -14.44 -29.89
C ASP A 759 -3.41 -15.00 -29.38
N ASP A 760 -3.30 -16.32 -29.08
CA ASP A 760 -2.18 -16.88 -28.32
C ASP A 760 -1.24 -17.85 -29.08
N ILE A 761 -1.42 -18.12 -30.39
CA ILE A 761 -0.49 -19.01 -31.12
C ILE A 761 -0.07 -18.51 -32.52
N SER A 762 1.26 -18.44 -32.69
CA SER A 762 1.96 -18.40 -33.96
C SER A 762 1.80 -19.70 -34.76
N SER A 763 1.33 -19.59 -36.00
CA SER A 763 1.33 -20.59 -37.09
C SER A 763 0.43 -21.83 -36.94
N SER A 764 -0.12 -22.24 -38.10
CA SER A 764 -1.28 -23.09 -38.35
C SER A 764 -1.29 -24.48 -37.69
N MET A 765 -2.38 -24.77 -36.97
CA MET A 765 -2.76 -26.11 -36.52
C MET A 765 -3.36 -26.95 -37.67
N ASP A 766 -2.89 -28.18 -37.84
CA ASP A 766 -3.39 -29.14 -38.83
C ASP A 766 -4.81 -29.65 -38.47
N HIS A 767 -5.67 -29.85 -39.48
CA HIS A 767 -7.09 -30.22 -39.35
C HIS A 767 -7.29 -31.54 -38.58
N LYS A 768 -6.28 -32.42 -38.62
CA LYS A 768 -6.27 -33.68 -37.86
C LYS A 768 -6.07 -33.47 -36.35
N GLU A 769 -5.37 -32.43 -35.94
CA GLU A 769 -5.21 -32.08 -34.53
C GLU A 769 -6.50 -31.52 -33.96
N LEU A 770 -7.17 -30.64 -34.72
CA LEU A 770 -8.46 -30.06 -34.36
C LEU A 770 -9.54 -31.13 -34.14
N ALA A 771 -9.67 -32.07 -35.08
CA ALA A 771 -10.63 -33.17 -34.96
C ALA A 771 -10.36 -34.07 -33.74
N ARG A 772 -9.08 -34.29 -33.42
CA ARG A 772 -8.67 -35.09 -32.26
C ARG A 772 -9.02 -34.40 -30.95
N GLN A 773 -8.84 -33.08 -30.87
CA GLN A 773 -9.18 -32.31 -29.67
C GLN A 773 -10.69 -32.20 -29.46
N ILE A 774 -11.47 -32.00 -30.52
CA ILE A 774 -12.95 -32.03 -30.48
C ILE A 774 -13.42 -33.39 -29.93
N HIS A 775 -12.85 -34.49 -30.40
CA HIS A 775 -13.19 -35.83 -29.90
C HIS A 775 -12.80 -36.02 -28.42
N LYS A 776 -11.66 -35.47 -27.99
CA LYS A 776 -11.18 -35.56 -26.61
C LYS A 776 -12.03 -34.74 -25.63
N LEU A 777 -12.50 -33.57 -26.05
CA LEU A 777 -13.42 -32.71 -25.31
C LEU A 777 -14.82 -33.35 -25.20
N SER A 778 -15.32 -33.92 -26.30
CA SER A 778 -16.57 -34.68 -26.32
C SER A 778 -16.57 -35.83 -25.30
N LYS A 779 -15.48 -36.59 -25.19
CA LYS A 779 -15.39 -37.69 -24.22
C LYS A 779 -15.30 -37.26 -22.76
N ARG A 780 -14.81 -36.05 -22.49
CA ARG A 780 -14.72 -35.50 -21.12
C ARG A 780 -16.01 -34.87 -20.60
N LEU A 781 -16.99 -34.65 -21.48
CA LEU A 781 -18.30 -34.06 -21.13
C LEU A 781 -19.38 -35.11 -20.88
N VAL A 782 -19.11 -36.38 -21.21
CA VAL A 782 -20.03 -37.52 -21.02
C VAL A 782 -19.67 -38.35 -19.77
N ALA A 783 -18.53 -38.08 -19.14
CA ALA A 783 -18.12 -38.58 -17.83
C ALA A 783 -18.15 -37.42 -16.83
#